data_AF-A0A7W1FHQ7-F1
#
_entry.id   AF-A0A7W1FHQ7-F1
#
_cell.length_a   1.000
_cell.length_b   1.000
_cell.length_c   1.000
_cell.angle_alpha   90.00
_cell.angle_beta   90.00
_cell.angle_gamma   90.00
#
_symmetry.space_group_name_H-M   'P 1'
#
loop_
_entity.id
_entity.type
_entity.pdbx_description
1 polymer ?
#
loop_
_entity_poly.entity_id
_entity_poly.type
_entity_poly.pdbx_seq_one_letter_code
_entity_poly.pdbx_strand_id
1 'polypeptide(L)'
;MLNSILIEQFASINRQKKSGVLTVVGPSYRLRFCLEEGDPVGLDFCADKDLVLAQALLDFHKLGQEMYQMVVESRRLGKGSVADLLRRQQVVSDEEVAQVTRSMVEDTLVKCFSTTHQEMVFDEQDDASTFDFDNSAIRLRIGTSVLLNTVQSRVAEIDKVMNEVGGPDSVFTLSENESGSVVLSDFEKHVLNFTDGRKTVEEIAIAFRESTLNMSRLLYGMAAKGVVRRTAAAGGVSRLRTAVQPTQEAPAPPSVGQITAVEPLADFVPHRAQQQPAGSNSALRVMLVAALLLVCAIGYLTIMAQRRSVALDSTSQALIDSMTAGRWDEAMTQVETAEAEAGNDLQALDRVKALRQQLNEALATETAAITKLVEEQNYPTAQERLNNLPLSAQPLDLRTALQSGQNTFKARSDRLLAQVTAALEGGQAAQAMHLISTAKGRESETASDYLARWRLSSLERAGSSSLALSQRTALVNQILATDPDARQREQIERIRGDFARLQQRTSEQVKTLRKQAEQGAFVEVEAAWEQSRLGDQLRGTPLAGEGDELKRLNDQIAKEMRALEAEGLSLIQDSDDVKVMGSFATRVQQATGKWPQASNAESLRSLAQLLNELSGLGSERKAGDEATALDAWILERQPPANIATLVAGRSARLRGIESAATLALETARGFARQNDWEANERMLKELLARPQWQRTSARTLAQQDLDSIASIRGQQQAWQEELRKAMLAGDTTTSLAIAQKMGLRYLPLVVHSQPSGADVLRDGKSIGTTPLILDMPAGERAAVTLRVQRAGFDVVEVQGSAAEGGWFLPVGLERTATGRFDLKMTVTARPTAINDRLWIASRQGAASIAPGQPVQRFAFENPGTGDVIGQPLYAGALGTTDGVWYPTREAIAIRVGKNGIERLAIAGRTDLPLVDYASELIVGRRFIILAGIDGALHASDDRTPLAAWHGQPGATFVHGPILHDDRVLAVRVDGSIDIHLPDDGKLVTRHRLDGEVLSAWKAADGVHCVTRISHWVCQGENPPTRAPLPQEIRSAGKGVLITPDNHAWILSDASWQDVGRFDGRPTAVPLVWSGHAVLPIGKQLLVVGPKGFVVPGGSEFLAPAIVGQQLAVCTQDGMVRFYEP
;
A
#
# COMPACT_ATOMS: atom_id res chain seq x y z
N MET A 1 -27.98 -20.80 4.77
CA MET A 1 -28.37 -19.55 5.49
C MET A 1 -27.18 -19.04 6.31
N LEU A 2 -27.11 -17.74 6.58
CA LEU A 2 -26.08 -17.14 7.46
C LEU A 2 -26.50 -17.13 8.93
N ASN A 3 -25.52 -17.26 9.82
CA ASN A 3 -25.68 -17.06 11.26
C ASN A 3 -25.69 -15.56 11.60
N SER A 4 -26.88 -14.99 11.81
CA SER A 4 -27.05 -13.56 12.09
C SER A 4 -26.34 -13.12 13.38
N ILE A 5 -26.25 -13.99 14.39
CA ILE A 5 -25.64 -13.66 15.68
C ILE A 5 -24.14 -13.36 15.51
N LEU A 6 -23.43 -14.16 14.70
CA LEU A 6 -22.01 -13.92 14.42
C LEU A 6 -21.79 -12.64 13.59
N ILE A 7 -22.67 -12.38 12.61
CA ILE A 7 -22.62 -11.15 11.81
C ILE A 7 -22.87 -9.91 12.69
N GLU A 8 -23.86 -9.96 13.57
CA GLU A 8 -24.17 -8.88 14.50
C GLU A 8 -23.02 -8.63 15.48
N GLN A 9 -22.35 -9.68 15.98
CA GLN A 9 -21.17 -9.52 16.84
C GLN A 9 -19.99 -8.90 16.10
N PHE A 10 -19.62 -9.39 14.91
CA PHE A 10 -18.57 -8.76 14.08
C PHE A 10 -18.91 -7.29 13.76
N ALA A 11 -20.14 -7.00 13.37
CA ALA A 11 -20.59 -5.64 13.06
C ALA A 11 -20.63 -4.73 14.31
N SER A 12 -20.89 -5.29 15.50
CA SER A 12 -20.86 -4.59 16.79
C SER A 12 -19.43 -4.26 17.20
N ILE A 13 -18.51 -5.24 17.15
CA ILE A 13 -17.09 -5.09 17.46
C ILE A 13 -16.45 -4.05 16.53
N ASN A 14 -16.72 -4.13 15.22
CA ASN A 14 -16.23 -3.17 14.22
C ASN A 14 -16.78 -1.74 14.47
N ARG A 15 -18.10 -1.60 14.70
CA ARG A 15 -18.72 -0.29 15.00
C ARG A 15 -18.19 0.34 16.28
N GLN A 16 -17.83 -0.47 17.28
CA GLN A 16 -17.26 -0.02 18.55
C GLN A 16 -15.73 0.13 18.51
N LYS A 17 -15.07 -0.21 17.38
CA LYS A 17 -13.61 -0.28 17.22
C LYS A 17 -12.88 -1.09 18.31
N LYS A 18 -13.50 -2.18 18.77
CA LYS A 18 -12.91 -2.99 19.84
C LYS A 18 -11.78 -3.87 19.32
N SER A 19 -10.64 -3.81 20.00
CA SER A 19 -9.59 -4.83 19.90
C SER A 19 -9.89 -5.96 20.90
N GLY A 20 -9.47 -7.18 20.58
CA GLY A 20 -9.70 -8.37 21.41
C GLY A 20 -9.76 -9.65 20.58
N VAL A 21 -10.12 -10.77 21.21
CA VAL A 21 -10.26 -12.07 20.55
C VAL A 21 -11.68 -12.62 20.66
N LEU A 22 -12.29 -12.87 19.50
CA LEU A 22 -13.58 -13.54 19.38
C LEU A 22 -13.36 -15.05 19.21
N THR A 23 -13.64 -15.82 20.26
CA THR A 23 -13.71 -17.29 20.22
C THR A 23 -15.08 -17.74 19.73
N VAL A 24 -15.11 -18.64 18.74
CA VAL A 24 -16.34 -19.22 18.18
C VAL A 24 -16.23 -20.75 18.19
N VAL A 25 -17.15 -21.43 18.87
CA VAL A 25 -17.21 -22.89 18.95
C VAL A 25 -18.41 -23.41 18.17
N GLY A 26 -18.15 -24.25 17.17
CA GLY A 26 -19.19 -24.95 16.40
C GLY A 26 -19.11 -26.48 16.57
N PRO A 27 -20.07 -27.24 16.02
CA PRO A 27 -20.17 -28.69 16.24
C PRO A 27 -18.98 -29.53 15.74
N SER A 28 -18.07 -28.95 14.94
CA SER A 28 -16.89 -29.62 14.39
C SER A 28 -15.69 -28.68 14.20
N TYR A 29 -15.63 -27.56 14.94
CA TYR A 29 -14.52 -26.61 14.91
C TYR A 29 -14.51 -25.72 16.15
N ARG A 30 -13.33 -25.21 16.51
CA ARG A 30 -13.15 -24.06 17.39
C ARG A 30 -12.25 -23.08 16.66
N LEU A 31 -12.64 -21.82 16.57
CA LEU A 31 -11.86 -20.77 15.91
C LEU A 31 -11.68 -19.61 16.88
N ARG A 32 -10.54 -18.92 16.80
CA ARG A 32 -10.30 -17.63 17.46
C ARG A 32 -9.98 -16.60 16.39
N PHE A 33 -10.69 -15.47 16.41
CA PHE A 33 -10.42 -14.33 15.54
C PHE A 33 -9.78 -13.21 16.37
N CYS A 34 -8.55 -12.82 16.05
CA CYS A 34 -7.91 -11.65 16.64
C CYS A 34 -8.36 -10.40 15.88
N LEU A 35 -8.89 -9.42 16.60
CA LEU A 35 -9.38 -8.15 16.06
C LEU A 35 -8.56 -6.99 16.65
N GLU A 36 -8.18 -6.04 15.79
CA GLU A 36 -7.51 -4.79 16.16
C GLU A 36 -8.32 -3.62 15.59
N GLU A 37 -8.66 -2.63 16.42
CA GLU A 37 -9.60 -1.53 16.08
C GLU A 37 -10.93 -1.99 15.45
N GLY A 38 -11.34 -3.24 15.68
CA GLY A 38 -12.54 -3.85 15.13
C GLY A 38 -12.41 -4.47 13.73
N ASP A 39 -11.20 -4.65 13.20
CA ASP A 39 -10.91 -5.42 11.97
C ASP A 39 -10.07 -6.68 12.27
N PRO A 40 -10.35 -7.83 11.63
CA PRO A 40 -9.68 -9.09 11.95
C PRO A 40 -8.29 -9.17 11.33
N VAL A 41 -7.27 -9.24 12.19
CA VAL A 41 -5.84 -9.35 11.85
C VAL A 41 -5.30 -10.78 11.94
N GLY A 42 -6.04 -11.69 12.59
CA GLY A 42 -5.62 -13.10 12.75
C GLY A 42 -6.80 -14.06 12.83
N LEU A 43 -6.57 -15.28 12.33
CA LEU A 43 -7.45 -16.43 12.49
C LEU A 43 -6.62 -17.60 13.01
N ASP A 44 -7.00 -18.14 14.16
CA ASP A 44 -6.44 -19.32 14.80
C ASP A 44 -7.43 -20.47 14.67
N PHE A 45 -6.97 -21.58 14.08
CA PHE A 45 -7.76 -22.80 13.85
C PHE A 45 -7.93 -23.65 15.13
N CYS A 46 -7.27 -23.27 16.24
CA CYS A 46 -7.19 -24.03 17.49
C CYS A 46 -6.72 -25.49 17.29
N ALA A 47 -6.02 -25.74 16.20
CA ALA A 47 -5.49 -27.02 15.73
C ALA A 47 -4.25 -26.75 14.88
N ASP A 48 -3.37 -27.74 14.73
CA ASP A 48 -2.17 -27.64 13.88
C ASP A 48 -2.56 -27.39 12.42
N LYS A 49 -2.26 -26.21 11.89
CA LYS A 49 -2.66 -25.74 10.55
C LYS A 49 -2.08 -26.61 9.44
N ASP A 50 -0.94 -27.26 9.69
CA ASP A 50 -0.37 -28.27 8.78
C ASP A 50 -1.28 -29.50 8.65
N LEU A 51 -1.94 -29.93 9.74
CA LEU A 51 -2.92 -31.02 9.71
C LEU A 51 -4.25 -30.59 9.08
N VAL A 52 -4.68 -29.34 9.27
CA VAL A 52 -5.84 -28.78 8.57
C VAL A 52 -5.56 -28.68 7.07
N LEU A 53 -4.36 -28.28 6.68
CA LEU A 53 -3.89 -28.27 5.28
C LEU A 53 -3.79 -29.68 4.70
N ALA A 54 -3.29 -30.67 5.46
CA ALA A 54 -3.29 -32.07 5.04
C ALA A 54 -4.71 -32.59 4.75
N GLN A 55 -5.68 -32.22 5.60
CA GLN A 55 -7.10 -32.55 5.39
C GLN A 55 -7.65 -31.85 4.15
N ALA A 56 -7.43 -30.54 3.98
CA ALA A 56 -7.87 -29.81 2.81
C ALA A 56 -7.27 -30.39 1.51
N LEU A 57 -6.02 -30.84 1.52
CA LEU A 57 -5.38 -31.49 0.37
C LEU A 57 -5.93 -32.90 0.08
N LEU A 58 -6.50 -33.59 1.07
CA LEU A 58 -7.27 -34.84 0.88
C LEU A 58 -8.67 -34.53 0.32
N ASP A 59 -9.35 -33.51 0.85
CA ASP A 59 -10.71 -33.07 0.47
C ASP A 59 -10.73 -32.45 -0.95
N PHE A 60 -9.60 -31.92 -1.43
CA PHE A 60 -9.37 -31.47 -2.81
C PHE A 60 -8.80 -32.57 -3.72
N HIS A 61 -8.70 -33.81 -3.22
CA HIS A 61 -8.18 -34.98 -3.93
C HIS A 61 -6.76 -34.80 -4.51
N LYS A 62 -5.95 -33.93 -3.89
CA LYS A 62 -4.51 -33.77 -4.18
C LYS A 62 -3.68 -34.87 -3.52
N LEU A 63 -4.17 -35.43 -2.40
CA LEU A 63 -3.57 -36.57 -1.69
C LEU A 63 -4.49 -37.79 -1.76
N GLY A 64 -3.88 -38.98 -1.83
CA GLY A 64 -4.56 -40.24 -1.54
C GLY A 64 -4.51 -40.58 -0.04
N GLN A 65 -5.41 -41.46 0.41
CA GLN A 65 -5.59 -41.81 1.83
C GLN A 65 -4.28 -42.27 2.52
N GLU A 66 -3.48 -43.09 1.83
CA GLU A 66 -2.18 -43.59 2.33
C GLU A 66 -1.15 -42.46 2.50
N MET A 67 -1.11 -41.51 1.54
CA MET A 67 -0.21 -40.37 1.57
C MET A 67 -0.58 -39.41 2.70
N TYR A 68 -1.89 -39.14 2.86
CA TYR A 68 -2.41 -38.37 3.99
C TYR A 68 -2.00 -38.99 5.33
N GLN A 69 -2.16 -40.30 5.52
CA GLN A 69 -1.74 -40.98 6.76
C GLN A 69 -0.23 -40.83 7.01
N MET A 70 0.61 -41.10 6.00
CA MET A 70 2.08 -40.98 6.09
C MET A 70 2.53 -39.55 6.45
N VAL A 71 1.87 -38.54 5.89
CA VAL A 71 2.17 -37.12 6.08
C VAL A 71 1.69 -36.63 7.45
N VAL A 72 0.50 -37.03 7.90
CA VAL A 72 -0.02 -36.75 9.25
C VAL A 72 0.86 -37.40 10.33
N GLU A 73 1.28 -38.66 10.15
CA GLU A 73 2.24 -39.30 11.05
C GLU A 73 3.60 -38.59 11.05
N SER A 74 4.09 -38.19 9.88
CA SER A 74 5.37 -37.48 9.77
C SER A 74 5.35 -36.09 10.42
N ARG A 75 4.24 -35.35 10.33
CA ARG A 75 4.02 -34.08 11.06
C ARG A 75 3.93 -34.32 12.57
N ARG A 76 3.19 -35.34 13.03
CA ARG A 76 3.12 -35.75 14.44
C ARG A 76 4.48 -36.19 15.02
N LEU A 77 5.38 -36.70 14.18
CA LEU A 77 6.76 -37.03 14.52
C LEU A 77 7.73 -35.84 14.35
N GLY A 78 7.23 -34.62 14.11
CA GLY A 78 8.04 -33.39 14.03
C GLY A 78 8.95 -33.29 12.79
N LYS A 79 8.69 -34.05 11.71
CA LYS A 79 9.61 -34.17 10.56
C LYS A 79 9.60 -32.98 9.57
N GLY A 80 8.88 -31.90 9.87
CA GLY A 80 8.76 -30.68 9.07
C GLY A 80 7.34 -30.11 9.04
N SER A 81 7.09 -29.19 8.11
CA SER A 81 5.74 -28.81 7.71
C SER A 81 5.15 -29.83 6.73
N VAL A 82 3.83 -29.85 6.57
CA VAL A 82 3.14 -30.69 5.58
C VAL A 82 3.48 -30.21 4.17
N ALA A 83 3.57 -28.90 3.95
CA ALA A 83 4.01 -28.32 2.67
C ALA A 83 5.42 -28.80 2.28
N ASP A 84 6.39 -28.78 3.20
CA ASP A 84 7.77 -29.21 2.91
C ASP A 84 7.89 -30.71 2.66
N LEU A 85 7.10 -31.53 3.37
CA LEU A 85 7.04 -32.99 3.15
C LEU A 85 6.52 -33.30 1.74
N LEU A 86 5.43 -32.65 1.33
CA LEU A 86 4.82 -32.85 0.01
C LEU A 86 5.67 -32.28 -1.12
N ARG A 87 6.33 -31.13 -0.92
CA ARG A 87 7.30 -30.56 -1.89
C ARG A 87 8.48 -31.51 -2.11
N ARG A 88 9.03 -32.10 -1.03
CA ARG A 88 10.11 -33.10 -1.10
C ARG A 88 9.71 -34.38 -1.85
N GLN A 89 8.44 -34.76 -1.79
CA GLN A 89 7.89 -35.92 -2.50
C GLN A 89 7.34 -35.58 -3.90
N GLN A 90 7.35 -34.31 -4.31
CA GLN A 90 6.84 -33.82 -5.60
C GLN A 90 5.35 -34.17 -5.87
N VAL A 91 4.55 -34.34 -4.80
CA VAL A 91 3.13 -34.74 -4.91
C VAL A 91 2.23 -33.55 -5.26
N VAL A 92 2.58 -32.35 -4.76
CA VAL A 92 1.81 -31.10 -4.89
C VAL A 92 2.79 -29.96 -5.16
N SER A 93 2.42 -29.03 -6.04
CA SER A 93 3.21 -27.82 -6.33
C SER A 93 3.00 -26.71 -5.28
N ASP A 94 3.94 -25.78 -5.16
CA ASP A 94 3.81 -24.63 -4.23
C ASP A 94 2.61 -23.73 -4.58
N GLU A 95 2.24 -23.63 -5.86
CA GLU A 95 1.07 -22.90 -6.31
C GLU A 95 -0.24 -23.60 -5.90
N GLU A 96 -0.32 -24.93 -6.03
CA GLU A 96 -1.45 -25.72 -5.52
C GLU A 96 -1.55 -25.67 -3.99
N VAL A 97 -0.43 -25.72 -3.26
CA VAL A 97 -0.42 -25.55 -1.79
C VAL A 97 -0.97 -24.17 -1.41
N ALA A 98 -0.55 -23.11 -2.11
CA ALA A 98 -1.06 -21.75 -1.87
C ALA A 98 -2.55 -21.60 -2.26
N GLN A 99 -3.00 -22.24 -3.34
CA GLN A 99 -4.40 -22.28 -3.77
C GLN A 99 -5.27 -23.01 -2.74
N VAL A 100 -4.91 -24.23 -2.34
CA VAL A 100 -5.67 -25.03 -1.37
C VAL A 100 -5.63 -24.39 0.02
N THR A 101 -4.51 -23.77 0.43
CA THR A 101 -4.46 -22.99 1.69
C THR A 101 -5.46 -21.82 1.66
N ARG A 102 -5.61 -21.12 0.52
CA ARG A 102 -6.60 -20.05 0.39
C ARG A 102 -8.04 -20.58 0.44
N SER A 103 -8.32 -21.65 -0.29
CA SER A 103 -9.65 -22.29 -0.30
C SER A 103 -10.03 -22.82 1.08
N MET A 104 -9.10 -23.48 1.79
CA MET A 104 -9.25 -23.94 3.17
C MET A 104 -9.67 -22.80 4.11
N VAL A 105 -9.13 -21.59 3.93
CA VAL A 105 -9.53 -20.39 4.70
C VAL A 105 -10.92 -19.91 4.29
N GLU A 106 -11.20 -19.76 2.99
CA GLU A 106 -12.54 -19.36 2.51
C GLU A 106 -13.63 -20.34 2.97
N ASP A 107 -13.40 -21.65 2.82
CA ASP A 107 -14.34 -22.70 3.18
C ASP A 107 -14.50 -22.84 4.71
N THR A 108 -13.44 -22.60 5.51
CA THR A 108 -13.54 -22.53 6.97
C THR A 108 -14.36 -21.32 7.43
N LEU A 109 -14.16 -20.15 6.82
CA LEU A 109 -14.94 -18.94 7.10
C LEU A 109 -16.42 -19.15 6.71
N VAL A 110 -16.68 -19.68 5.52
CA VAL A 110 -18.03 -20.08 5.07
C VAL A 110 -18.67 -21.06 6.05
N LYS A 111 -17.96 -22.14 6.44
CA LYS A 111 -18.45 -23.14 7.39
C LYS A 111 -18.74 -22.52 8.76
N CYS A 112 -17.94 -21.57 9.21
CA CYS A 112 -18.20 -20.81 10.42
C CYS A 112 -19.52 -20.02 10.30
N PHE A 113 -19.59 -19.06 9.39
CA PHE A 113 -20.74 -18.14 9.25
C PHE A 113 -22.04 -18.79 8.74
N SER A 114 -22.01 -20.04 8.27
CA SER A 114 -23.22 -20.78 7.84
C SER A 114 -23.75 -21.81 8.87
N THR A 115 -23.03 -22.06 9.96
CA THR A 115 -23.43 -23.05 10.98
C THR A 115 -23.86 -22.39 12.29
N THR A 116 -24.70 -23.10 13.06
CA THR A 116 -25.04 -22.70 14.43
C THR A 116 -23.87 -22.94 15.37
N HIS A 117 -23.62 -21.98 16.26
CA HIS A 117 -22.55 -22.06 17.25
C HIS A 117 -23.08 -22.61 18.58
N GLN A 118 -22.22 -23.32 19.31
CA GLN A 118 -22.48 -23.80 20.66
C GLN A 118 -22.10 -22.75 21.71
N GLU A 119 -21.01 -22.03 21.46
CA GLU A 119 -20.46 -21.00 22.33
C GLU A 119 -19.83 -19.89 21.48
N MET A 120 -19.93 -18.63 21.94
CA MET A 120 -19.30 -17.47 21.33
C MET A 120 -18.92 -16.49 22.44
N VAL A 121 -17.63 -16.19 22.57
CA VAL A 121 -17.07 -15.35 23.64
C VAL A 121 -16.09 -14.36 23.04
N PHE A 122 -16.24 -13.08 23.38
CA PHE A 122 -15.28 -12.03 23.03
C PHE A 122 -14.54 -11.60 24.29
N ASP A 123 -13.21 -11.67 24.29
CA ASP A 123 -12.36 -11.18 25.37
C ASP A 123 -11.55 -9.97 24.90
N GLU A 124 -11.54 -8.90 25.70
CA GLU A 124 -10.82 -7.64 25.43
C GLU A 124 -9.40 -7.65 26.04
N GLN A 125 -9.02 -8.71 26.76
CA GLN A 125 -7.68 -8.88 27.35
C GLN A 125 -6.73 -9.71 26.48
N ASP A 126 -7.27 -10.61 25.66
CA ASP A 126 -6.51 -11.39 24.67
C ASP A 126 -6.17 -10.52 23.45
N ASP A 127 -4.92 -10.56 22.98
CA ASP A 127 -4.45 -9.85 21.78
C ASP A 127 -3.71 -10.78 20.79
N ALA A 128 -3.07 -10.21 19.77
CA ALA A 128 -2.31 -10.94 18.76
C ALA A 128 -1.07 -11.70 19.32
N SER A 129 -0.62 -11.42 20.54
CA SER A 129 0.44 -12.21 21.19
C SER A 129 -0.04 -13.58 21.69
N THR A 130 -1.36 -13.76 21.82
CA THR A 130 -2.00 -15.02 22.25
C THR A 130 -2.24 -16.01 21.09
N PHE A 131 -1.66 -15.76 19.92
CA PHE A 131 -1.86 -16.53 18.69
C PHE A 131 -0.55 -17.21 18.24
N ASP A 132 -0.54 -18.54 18.17
CA ASP A 132 0.58 -19.31 17.61
C ASP A 132 0.53 -19.25 16.08
N PHE A 133 1.06 -18.15 15.52
CA PHE A 133 1.20 -17.97 14.06
C PHE A 133 2.16 -18.98 13.40
N ASP A 134 2.96 -19.72 14.16
CA ASP A 134 3.89 -20.72 13.61
C ASP A 134 3.19 -22.08 13.42
N ASN A 135 2.25 -22.47 14.28
CA ASN A 135 1.56 -23.77 14.20
C ASN A 135 0.03 -23.72 14.01
N SER A 136 -0.73 -22.86 14.69
CA SER A 136 -2.22 -22.93 14.66
C SER A 136 -2.92 -21.75 13.98
N ALA A 137 -2.23 -20.62 13.83
CA ALA A 137 -2.81 -19.38 13.34
C ALA A 137 -2.21 -18.89 12.01
N ILE A 138 -2.99 -18.03 11.36
CA ILE A 138 -2.65 -17.29 10.14
C ILE A 138 -3.02 -15.81 10.31
N ARG A 139 -2.30 -14.93 9.62
CA ARG A 139 -2.62 -13.49 9.60
C ARG A 139 -3.68 -13.20 8.54
N LEU A 140 -4.72 -12.47 8.94
CA LEU A 140 -5.73 -11.91 8.05
C LEU A 140 -5.36 -10.47 7.68
N ARG A 141 -5.80 -10.03 6.50
CA ARG A 141 -5.64 -8.66 5.98
C ARG A 141 -6.92 -8.22 5.26
N ILE A 142 -8.06 -8.43 5.92
CA ILE A 142 -9.40 -8.21 5.34
C ILE A 142 -10.24 -7.48 6.40
N GLY A 143 -10.55 -6.20 6.16
CA GLY A 143 -11.42 -5.44 7.07
C GLY A 143 -12.81 -6.07 7.18
N THR A 144 -13.46 -5.95 8.35
CA THR A 144 -14.71 -6.63 8.71
C THR A 144 -15.80 -6.43 7.66
N SER A 145 -15.96 -5.23 7.12
CA SER A 145 -16.96 -4.93 6.09
C SER A 145 -16.71 -5.72 4.78
N VAL A 146 -15.45 -5.99 4.43
CA VAL A 146 -15.10 -6.80 3.24
C VAL A 146 -15.27 -8.29 3.55
N LEU A 147 -14.86 -8.73 4.74
CA LEU A 147 -15.03 -10.12 5.20
C LEU A 147 -16.51 -10.51 5.20
N LEU A 148 -17.36 -9.72 5.86
CA LEU A 148 -18.81 -9.99 5.94
C LEU A 148 -19.48 -10.01 4.57
N ASN A 149 -19.18 -9.05 3.69
CA ASN A 149 -19.73 -9.04 2.33
C ASN A 149 -19.25 -10.23 1.48
N THR A 150 -17.97 -10.58 1.57
CA THR A 150 -17.40 -11.75 0.87
C THR A 150 -18.05 -13.04 1.35
N VAL A 151 -18.11 -13.25 2.66
CA VAL A 151 -18.70 -14.46 3.25
C VAL A 151 -20.21 -14.54 3.01
N GLN A 152 -20.93 -13.42 3.06
CA GLN A 152 -22.35 -13.37 2.69
C GLN A 152 -22.56 -13.75 1.22
N SER A 153 -21.73 -13.22 0.31
CA SER A 153 -21.76 -13.59 -1.11
C SER A 153 -21.45 -15.08 -1.30
N ARG A 154 -20.42 -15.61 -0.64
CA ARG A 154 -20.02 -17.03 -0.71
C ARG A 154 -21.08 -17.98 -0.15
N VAL A 155 -21.69 -17.67 1.00
CA VAL A 155 -22.75 -18.53 1.57
C VAL A 155 -24.00 -18.48 0.69
N ALA A 156 -24.37 -17.33 0.11
CA ALA A 156 -25.48 -17.25 -0.84
C ALA A 156 -25.18 -17.97 -2.17
N GLU A 157 -23.94 -17.90 -2.67
CA GLU A 157 -23.45 -18.65 -3.83
C GLU A 157 -23.56 -20.16 -3.57
N ILE A 158 -23.11 -20.63 -2.40
CA ILE A 158 -23.08 -22.06 -2.03
C ILE A 158 -24.49 -22.57 -1.74
N ASP A 159 -25.32 -21.85 -0.99
CA ASP A 159 -26.74 -22.17 -0.79
C ASP A 159 -27.43 -22.33 -2.18
N LYS A 160 -27.15 -21.45 -3.15
CA LYS A 160 -27.71 -21.53 -4.50
C LYS A 160 -27.19 -22.75 -5.27
N VAL A 161 -25.87 -22.95 -5.30
CA VAL A 161 -25.22 -24.10 -5.96
C VAL A 161 -25.77 -25.41 -5.41
N MET A 162 -25.85 -25.58 -4.08
CA MET A 162 -26.34 -26.81 -3.46
C MET A 162 -27.83 -27.08 -3.71
N ASN A 163 -28.66 -26.04 -3.83
CA ASN A 163 -30.07 -26.20 -4.20
C ASN A 163 -30.26 -26.67 -5.65
N GLU A 164 -29.48 -26.10 -6.58
CA GLU A 164 -29.62 -26.35 -8.03
C GLU A 164 -28.90 -27.64 -8.46
N VAL A 165 -27.66 -27.80 -8.02
CA VAL A 165 -26.79 -28.95 -8.34
C VAL A 165 -27.06 -30.15 -7.46
N GLY A 166 -27.40 -29.93 -6.19
CA GLY A 166 -27.56 -30.97 -5.19
C GLY A 166 -26.28 -31.31 -4.43
N GLY A 167 -26.32 -32.44 -3.72
CA GLY A 167 -25.18 -33.01 -3.01
C GLY A 167 -24.21 -33.81 -3.90
N PRO A 168 -23.12 -34.35 -3.32
CA PRO A 168 -22.05 -35.06 -4.01
C PRO A 168 -22.53 -36.15 -4.99
N ASP A 169 -23.54 -36.94 -4.57
CA ASP A 169 -24.15 -38.04 -5.34
C ASP A 169 -24.93 -37.61 -6.59
N SER A 170 -25.02 -36.31 -6.88
CA SER A 170 -25.82 -35.81 -8.00
C SER A 170 -25.15 -36.12 -9.34
N VAL A 171 -25.94 -36.61 -10.29
CA VAL A 171 -25.48 -37.02 -11.63
C VAL A 171 -25.99 -36.04 -12.68
N PHE A 172 -25.16 -35.75 -13.68
CA PHE A 172 -25.47 -34.80 -14.76
C PHE A 172 -25.42 -35.45 -16.14
N THR A 173 -26.35 -35.04 -17.01
CA THR A 173 -26.37 -35.38 -18.44
C THR A 173 -26.16 -34.11 -19.27
N LEU A 174 -25.68 -34.29 -20.51
CA LEU A 174 -25.70 -33.23 -21.50
C LEU A 174 -27.15 -32.82 -21.83
N SER A 175 -27.34 -31.53 -22.14
CA SER A 175 -28.61 -30.93 -22.50
C SER A 175 -28.76 -30.89 -24.03
N GLU A 176 -29.90 -31.33 -24.55
CA GLU A 176 -30.16 -31.50 -25.99
C GLU A 176 -30.62 -30.20 -26.70
N ASN A 177 -30.43 -29.04 -26.07
CA ASN A 177 -30.86 -27.74 -26.62
C ASN A 177 -29.89 -27.24 -27.70
N GLU A 178 -30.15 -27.58 -28.97
CA GLU A 178 -29.33 -27.28 -30.16
C GLU A 178 -29.10 -25.78 -30.52
N SER A 179 -29.57 -24.83 -29.71
CA SER A 179 -29.81 -23.44 -30.13
C SER A 179 -28.83 -22.40 -29.55
N GLY A 180 -27.52 -22.62 -29.69
CA GLY A 180 -26.53 -21.56 -29.49
C GLY A 180 -25.12 -22.01 -29.15
N SER A 181 -24.11 -21.47 -29.84
CA SER A 181 -22.69 -21.70 -29.55
C SER A 181 -22.24 -20.90 -28.32
N VAL A 182 -22.66 -21.32 -27.13
CA VAL A 182 -22.20 -20.72 -25.85
C VAL A 182 -20.70 -20.94 -25.71
N VAL A 183 -19.94 -19.87 -25.47
CA VAL A 183 -18.49 -19.96 -25.30
C VAL A 183 -18.18 -20.63 -23.96
N LEU A 184 -17.54 -21.80 -24.05
CA LEU A 184 -17.02 -22.56 -22.91
C LEU A 184 -15.50 -22.47 -22.84
N SER A 185 -15.00 -22.33 -21.62
CA SER A 185 -13.57 -22.50 -21.33
C SER A 185 -13.11 -23.92 -21.63
N ASP A 186 -11.83 -24.12 -21.90
CA ASP A 186 -11.30 -25.45 -22.21
C ASP A 186 -11.37 -26.43 -21.02
N PHE A 187 -11.42 -25.90 -19.79
CA PHE A 187 -11.70 -26.69 -18.60
C PHE A 187 -13.15 -27.16 -18.53
N GLU A 188 -14.14 -26.28 -18.77
CA GLU A 188 -15.56 -26.67 -18.90
C GLU A 188 -15.74 -27.74 -19.99
N LYS A 189 -15.14 -27.55 -21.18
CA LYS A 189 -15.16 -28.57 -22.25
C LYS A 189 -14.59 -29.91 -21.79
N HIS A 190 -13.55 -29.90 -20.95
CA HIS A 190 -13.00 -31.13 -20.39
C HIS A 190 -13.98 -31.80 -19.42
N VAL A 191 -14.65 -31.04 -18.53
CA VAL A 191 -15.67 -31.58 -17.61
C VAL A 191 -16.86 -32.17 -18.35
N LEU A 192 -17.26 -31.63 -19.51
CA LEU A 192 -18.30 -32.25 -20.35
C LEU A 192 -17.95 -33.68 -20.79
N ASN A 193 -16.67 -33.98 -21.07
CA ASN A 193 -16.23 -35.34 -21.42
C ASN A 193 -16.40 -36.35 -20.26
N PHE A 194 -16.59 -35.86 -19.03
CA PHE A 194 -16.86 -36.66 -17.83
C PHE A 194 -18.34 -36.61 -17.40
N THR A 195 -19.17 -35.79 -18.07
CA THR A 195 -20.60 -35.60 -17.77
C THR A 195 -21.44 -36.60 -18.56
N ASP A 196 -21.27 -37.89 -18.27
CA ASP A 196 -21.77 -39.03 -19.05
C ASP A 196 -23.17 -39.54 -18.65
N GLY A 197 -23.84 -38.88 -17.71
CA GLY A 197 -25.11 -39.34 -17.14
C GLY A 197 -24.99 -40.51 -16.16
N ARG A 198 -23.78 -40.86 -15.71
CA ARG A 198 -23.52 -41.92 -14.74
C ARG A 198 -22.69 -41.44 -13.55
N LYS A 199 -21.65 -40.64 -13.81
CA LYS A 199 -20.73 -40.18 -12.76
C LYS A 199 -21.38 -39.16 -11.82
N THR A 200 -21.08 -39.28 -10.53
CA THR A 200 -21.47 -38.30 -9.51
C THR A 200 -20.60 -37.04 -9.56
N VAL A 201 -21.02 -35.95 -8.92
CA VAL A 201 -20.18 -34.74 -8.80
C VAL A 201 -18.84 -35.04 -8.13
N GLU A 202 -18.84 -35.94 -7.14
CA GLU A 202 -17.63 -36.39 -6.44
C GLU A 202 -16.71 -37.20 -7.34
N GLU A 203 -17.21 -38.17 -8.12
CA GLU A 203 -16.40 -38.94 -9.07
C GLU A 203 -15.78 -38.05 -10.16
N ILE A 204 -16.48 -36.98 -10.56
CA ILE A 204 -15.95 -35.96 -11.47
C ILE A 204 -14.90 -35.10 -10.75
N ALA A 205 -15.14 -34.64 -9.51
CA ALA A 205 -14.19 -33.87 -8.72
C ALA A 205 -12.87 -34.61 -8.49
N ILE A 206 -12.94 -35.91 -8.12
CA ILE A 206 -11.79 -36.82 -7.99
C ILE A 206 -11.02 -36.90 -9.31
N ALA A 207 -11.71 -37.05 -10.45
CA ALA A 207 -11.06 -37.16 -11.76
C ALA A 207 -10.29 -35.89 -12.17
N PHE A 208 -10.72 -34.71 -11.71
CA PHE A 208 -10.05 -33.43 -11.97
C PHE A 208 -9.08 -32.97 -10.87
N ARG A 209 -9.02 -33.66 -9.72
CA ARG A 209 -8.29 -33.23 -8.51
C ARG A 209 -8.66 -31.81 -8.07
N GLU A 210 -9.98 -31.57 -8.00
CA GLU A 210 -10.61 -30.36 -7.47
C GLU A 210 -11.58 -30.75 -6.35
N SER A 211 -11.98 -29.79 -5.51
CA SER A 211 -12.98 -30.09 -4.48
C SER A 211 -14.38 -30.28 -5.08
N THR A 212 -15.19 -31.13 -4.46
CA THR A 212 -16.60 -31.35 -4.83
C THR A 212 -17.39 -30.04 -4.89
N LEU A 213 -17.06 -29.06 -4.04
CA LEU A 213 -17.70 -27.74 -4.05
C LEU A 213 -17.31 -26.91 -5.29
N ASN A 214 -16.03 -26.92 -5.70
CA ASN A 214 -15.59 -26.26 -6.94
C ASN A 214 -16.18 -26.94 -8.19
N MET A 215 -16.27 -28.27 -8.19
CA MET A 215 -16.94 -28.99 -9.27
C MET A 215 -18.44 -28.68 -9.32
N SER A 216 -19.12 -28.58 -8.18
CA SER A 216 -20.52 -28.11 -8.10
C SER A 216 -20.68 -26.67 -8.62
N ARG A 217 -19.78 -25.73 -8.28
CA ARG A 217 -19.79 -24.36 -8.84
C ARG A 217 -19.69 -24.35 -10.38
N LEU A 218 -18.81 -25.19 -10.93
CA LEU A 218 -18.61 -25.30 -12.39
C LEU A 218 -19.84 -25.94 -13.07
N LEU A 219 -20.36 -27.05 -12.52
CA LEU A 219 -21.58 -27.69 -13.01
C LEU A 219 -22.79 -26.74 -12.91
N TYR A 220 -22.89 -25.92 -11.87
CA TYR A 220 -23.90 -24.87 -11.77
C TYR A 220 -23.76 -23.84 -12.91
N GLY A 221 -22.53 -23.38 -13.20
CA GLY A 221 -22.25 -22.49 -14.32
C GLY A 221 -22.65 -23.10 -15.67
N MET A 222 -22.33 -24.36 -15.91
CA MET A 222 -22.71 -25.07 -17.15
C MET A 222 -24.23 -25.36 -17.23
N ALA A 223 -24.90 -25.57 -16.09
CA ALA A 223 -26.35 -25.73 -16.03
C ALA A 223 -27.09 -24.41 -16.29
N ALA A 224 -26.62 -23.30 -15.71
CA ALA A 224 -27.13 -21.95 -15.99
C ALA A 224 -26.89 -21.51 -17.44
N LYS A 225 -25.82 -22.01 -18.09
CA LYS A 225 -25.58 -21.90 -19.53
C LYS A 225 -26.46 -22.83 -20.39
N GLY A 226 -27.25 -23.72 -19.78
CA GLY A 226 -28.14 -24.67 -20.46
C GLY A 226 -27.44 -25.87 -21.11
N VAL A 227 -26.16 -26.11 -20.79
CA VAL A 227 -25.29 -27.12 -21.44
C VAL A 227 -25.40 -28.50 -20.77
N VAL A 228 -25.55 -28.53 -19.45
CA VAL A 228 -25.78 -29.75 -18.67
C VAL A 228 -27.09 -29.64 -17.90
N ARG A 229 -27.76 -30.77 -17.67
CA ARG A 229 -28.95 -30.87 -16.83
C ARG A 229 -28.72 -31.92 -15.76
N ARG A 230 -29.17 -31.63 -14.53
CA ARG A 230 -29.15 -32.60 -13.44
C ARG A 230 -30.12 -33.73 -13.77
N THR A 231 -29.64 -34.96 -13.76
CA THR A 231 -30.47 -36.14 -14.04
C THR A 231 -31.37 -36.38 -12.84
N ALA A 232 -32.68 -36.19 -13.00
CA ALA A 232 -33.65 -36.47 -11.95
C ALA A 232 -33.57 -37.96 -11.59
N ALA A 233 -33.22 -38.28 -10.34
CA ALA A 233 -33.00 -39.64 -9.88
C ALA A 233 -34.29 -40.46 -9.96
N ALA A 234 -34.41 -41.28 -11.01
CA ALA A 234 -35.57 -42.14 -11.22
C ALA A 234 -35.61 -43.25 -10.17
N GLY A 235 -36.44 -43.08 -9.14
CA GLY A 235 -36.73 -44.11 -8.14
C GLY A 235 -37.47 -45.30 -8.78
N GLY A 236 -36.74 -46.20 -9.43
CA GLY A 236 -37.28 -47.31 -10.21
C GLY A 236 -36.37 -48.53 -10.17
N VAL A 237 -36.75 -49.53 -9.38
CA VAL A 237 -36.04 -50.81 -9.28
C VAL A 237 -36.24 -51.63 -10.55
N SER A 238 -35.16 -52.06 -11.22
CA SER A 238 -35.24 -53.18 -12.17
C SER A 238 -34.06 -54.15 -12.13
N ARG A 239 -34.40 -55.35 -11.63
CA ARG A 239 -33.95 -56.69 -12.08
C ARG A 239 -33.74 -56.77 -13.62
N LEU A 240 -33.02 -57.73 -14.21
CA LEU A 240 -32.13 -58.83 -13.77
C LEU A 240 -31.50 -59.41 -15.07
N ARG A 241 -30.27 -59.94 -15.01
CA ARG A 241 -30.00 -61.30 -15.56
C ARG A 241 -28.68 -61.91 -15.11
N THR A 242 -28.83 -63.00 -14.34
CA THR A 242 -27.82 -63.92 -13.83
C THR A 242 -27.21 -64.79 -14.93
N ALA A 243 -25.96 -65.25 -14.77
CA ALA A 243 -25.56 -66.64 -15.02
C ALA A 243 -24.20 -67.01 -14.37
N VAL A 244 -24.01 -68.29 -14.08
CA VAL A 244 -22.75 -69.01 -13.75
C VAL A 244 -21.97 -68.59 -12.49
N GLN A 245 -22.34 -69.21 -11.36
CA GLN A 245 -21.38 -69.82 -10.42
C GLN A 245 -21.29 -71.33 -10.76
N PRO A 246 -20.29 -72.11 -10.32
CA PRO A 246 -20.44 -72.80 -9.01
C PRO A 246 -19.12 -73.23 -8.27
N THR A 247 -19.31 -73.86 -7.09
CA THR A 247 -18.50 -74.97 -6.51
C THR A 247 -17.34 -74.68 -5.51
N GLN A 248 -17.65 -74.82 -4.19
CA GLN A 248 -16.91 -75.54 -3.10
C GLN A 248 -15.42 -75.18 -2.76
N GLU A 249 -14.78 -75.47 -1.60
CA GLU A 249 -15.08 -75.83 -0.18
C GLU A 249 -13.75 -75.73 0.64
N ALA A 250 -13.59 -75.91 1.97
CA ALA A 250 -14.46 -76.09 3.16
C ALA A 250 -13.67 -75.63 4.45
N PRO A 251 -14.32 -75.40 5.62
CA PRO A 251 -13.67 -74.79 6.80
C PRO A 251 -13.49 -75.67 8.08
N ALA A 252 -12.56 -75.23 8.96
CA ALA A 252 -12.48 -75.48 10.42
C ALA A 252 -12.05 -76.91 10.89
N PRO A 253 -11.83 -77.21 12.20
CA PRO A 253 -11.90 -76.37 13.41
C PRO A 253 -10.60 -76.41 14.32
N PRO A 254 -10.57 -76.66 15.67
CA PRO A 254 -10.05 -75.66 16.63
C PRO A 254 -9.03 -76.18 17.70
N SER A 255 -8.63 -75.32 18.66
CA SER A 255 -7.97 -75.71 19.94
C SER A 255 -8.16 -74.65 21.05
N VAL A 256 -7.96 -75.02 22.33
CA VAL A 256 -8.24 -74.21 23.54
C VAL A 256 -7.14 -74.41 24.62
N GLY A 257 -6.81 -73.37 25.41
CA GLY A 257 -5.88 -73.39 26.56
C GLY A 257 -5.14 -72.04 26.72
N GLN A 258 -5.17 -71.21 27.78
CA GLN A 258 -5.59 -71.24 29.20
C GLN A 258 -4.40 -71.31 30.22
N ILE A 259 -4.51 -70.53 31.31
CA ILE A 259 -3.82 -70.58 32.63
C ILE A 259 -2.44 -69.88 32.83
N THR A 260 -2.34 -69.15 33.96
CA THR A 260 -1.18 -68.77 34.82
C THR A 260 -0.24 -67.59 34.49
N ALA A 261 0.07 -66.84 35.56
CA ALA A 261 1.24 -65.98 35.76
C ALA A 261 2.14 -66.58 36.87
N VAL A 262 3.39 -66.12 37.03
CA VAL A 262 4.26 -66.33 38.22
C VAL A 262 5.29 -65.18 38.35
N GLU A 263 5.69 -64.87 39.58
CA GLU A 263 6.70 -63.87 40.02
C GLU A 263 7.93 -64.58 40.64
N PRO A 264 9.12 -63.95 40.76
CA PRO A 264 9.86 -64.09 42.03
C PRO A 264 10.71 -62.90 42.54
N LEU A 265 10.86 -62.86 43.88
CA LEU A 265 11.77 -62.10 44.77
C LEU A 265 13.27 -62.55 44.67
N ALA A 266 14.31 -62.02 45.36
CA ALA A 266 14.75 -60.75 46.04
C ALA A 266 16.22 -61.00 46.53
N ASP A 267 16.95 -60.39 47.49
CA ASP A 267 16.94 -59.24 48.45
C ASP A 267 18.43 -59.02 48.94
N PHE A 268 18.86 -57.86 49.50
CA PHE A 268 20.06 -57.79 50.41
C PHE A 268 20.31 -56.47 51.22
N VAL A 269 20.71 -56.59 52.52
CA VAL A 269 21.09 -55.53 53.53
C VAL A 269 21.91 -56.19 54.71
N PRO A 270 22.42 -55.58 55.84
CA PRO A 270 22.54 -54.18 56.33
C PRO A 270 23.94 -53.76 56.95
N HIS A 271 24.08 -53.56 58.29
CA HIS A 271 25.22 -52.95 59.04
C HIS A 271 25.40 -53.53 60.49
N ARG A 272 26.57 -53.35 61.18
CA ARG A 272 26.81 -53.74 62.63
C ARG A 272 28.09 -53.15 63.32
N ALA A 273 28.29 -53.29 64.67
CA ALA A 273 29.47 -52.77 65.46
C ALA A 273 29.77 -53.41 66.88
N GLN A 274 31.02 -53.20 67.42
CA GLN A 274 31.60 -53.17 68.83
C GLN A 274 31.82 -54.41 69.81
N GLN A 275 32.94 -54.43 70.61
CA GLN A 275 33.15 -54.85 72.08
C GLN A 275 34.65 -54.89 72.68
N GLN A 276 34.94 -55.32 73.96
CA GLN A 276 36.16 -55.05 74.87
C GLN A 276 36.49 -56.21 75.94
N PRO A 277 37.28 -56.23 77.11
CA PRO A 277 38.33 -55.39 77.87
C PRO A 277 39.51 -56.14 78.71
N ALA A 278 40.19 -55.47 79.73
CA ALA A 278 41.07 -55.93 80.91
C ALA A 278 42.61 -56.28 80.75
N GLY A 279 43.60 -56.44 81.72
CA GLY A 279 43.91 -56.29 83.22
C GLY A 279 45.11 -57.25 83.70
N SER A 280 45.95 -57.28 84.80
CA SER A 280 46.54 -56.54 86.01
C SER A 280 47.76 -57.39 86.64
N ASN A 281 48.59 -57.29 87.73
CA ASN A 281 49.00 -56.46 88.95
C ASN A 281 50.37 -56.97 89.66
N SER A 282 51.04 -56.37 90.71
CA SER A 282 52.35 -56.85 91.37
C SER A 282 52.84 -56.28 92.78
N ALA A 283 53.77 -56.94 93.56
CA ALA A 283 54.76 -56.36 94.58
C ALA A 283 55.55 -57.34 95.56
N LEU A 284 56.91 -57.22 95.77
CA LEU A 284 57.70 -57.56 97.03
C LEU A 284 59.27 -57.29 96.96
N ARG A 285 59.99 -57.20 98.11
CA ARG A 285 61.46 -57.42 98.39
C ARG A 285 62.55 -56.30 98.29
N VAL A 286 62.40 -55.14 98.96
CA VAL A 286 63.41 -54.03 98.98
C VAL A 286 64.45 -54.08 100.14
N MET A 287 64.37 -55.03 101.07
CA MET A 287 64.80 -54.84 102.48
C MET A 287 66.32 -54.87 102.84
N LEU A 288 67.26 -55.03 101.90
CA LEU A 288 68.61 -55.55 102.21
C LEU A 288 69.77 -54.53 102.32
N VAL A 289 69.52 -53.22 102.22
CA VAL A 289 70.58 -52.21 101.95
C VAL A 289 71.12 -51.45 103.19
N ALA A 290 70.39 -51.42 104.31
CA ALA A 290 70.57 -50.38 105.34
C ALA A 290 71.86 -50.40 106.18
N ALA A 291 72.59 -51.51 106.25
CA ALA A 291 73.60 -51.74 107.30
C ALA A 291 74.94 -50.99 107.14
N LEU A 292 75.26 -50.47 105.95
CA LEU A 292 76.63 -49.99 105.63
C LEU A 292 76.97 -48.59 106.15
N LEU A 293 75.98 -47.81 106.61
CA LEU A 293 76.08 -46.34 106.68
C LEU A 293 76.79 -45.77 107.92
N LEU A 294 76.85 -46.51 109.04
CA LEU A 294 77.10 -45.90 110.35
C LEU A 294 78.55 -45.41 110.56
N VAL A 295 79.54 -46.14 110.03
CA VAL A 295 80.97 -45.91 110.34
C VAL A 295 81.51 -44.62 109.71
N CYS A 296 80.93 -44.16 108.60
CA CYS A 296 81.39 -42.96 107.89
C CYS A 296 81.09 -41.64 108.63
N ALA A 297 80.21 -41.64 109.63
CA ALA A 297 79.67 -40.41 110.23
C ALA A 297 80.67 -39.62 111.09
N ILE A 298 81.61 -40.28 111.78
CA ILE A 298 82.42 -39.62 112.83
C ILE A 298 83.59 -38.84 112.25
N GLY A 299 84.27 -39.37 111.23
CA GLY A 299 85.40 -38.67 110.57
C GLY A 299 85.00 -37.41 109.79
N TYR A 300 83.69 -37.19 109.59
CA TYR A 300 83.13 -36.05 108.87
C TYR A 300 83.17 -34.74 109.68
N LEU A 301 82.99 -34.81 111.01
CA LEU A 301 82.69 -33.63 111.84
C LEU A 301 83.88 -32.70 112.08
N THR A 302 85.09 -33.22 112.29
CA THR A 302 86.29 -32.38 112.47
C THR A 302 86.71 -31.69 111.17
N ILE A 303 86.53 -32.35 110.02
CA ILE A 303 86.77 -31.78 108.69
C ILE A 303 85.80 -30.62 108.40
N MET A 304 84.56 -30.69 108.89
CA MET A 304 83.56 -29.63 108.69
C MET A 304 83.92 -28.30 109.37
N ALA A 305 84.51 -28.32 110.57
CA ALA A 305 84.84 -27.08 111.29
C ALA A 305 85.93 -26.26 110.59
N GLN A 306 87.05 -26.90 110.22
CA GLN A 306 88.17 -26.19 109.58
C GLN A 306 87.82 -25.72 108.17
N ARG A 307 86.90 -26.40 107.46
CA ARG A 307 86.38 -25.94 106.16
C ARG A 307 85.60 -24.63 106.25
N ARG A 308 84.83 -24.39 107.31
CA ARG A 308 83.98 -23.18 107.44
C ARG A 308 84.79 -21.88 107.58
N SER A 309 85.90 -21.90 108.33
CA SER A 309 86.78 -20.72 108.45
C SER A 309 87.36 -20.33 107.08
N VAL A 310 87.84 -21.32 106.33
CA VAL A 310 88.37 -21.11 104.97
C VAL A 310 87.25 -20.69 104.00
N ALA A 311 86.04 -21.22 104.13
CA ALA A 311 84.89 -20.83 103.33
C ALA A 311 84.51 -19.34 103.56
N LEU A 312 84.51 -18.87 104.81
CA LEU A 312 84.23 -17.47 105.17
C LEU A 312 85.30 -16.49 104.68
N ASP A 313 86.58 -16.84 104.78
CA ASP A 313 87.65 -16.01 104.19
C ASP A 313 87.56 -16.02 102.65
N SER A 314 87.19 -17.15 102.04
CA SER A 314 87.01 -17.24 100.58
C SER A 314 85.78 -16.50 100.05
N THR A 315 84.67 -16.48 100.80
CA THR A 315 83.46 -15.70 100.45
C THR A 315 83.67 -14.20 100.70
N SER A 316 84.48 -13.82 101.70
CA SER A 316 84.94 -12.43 101.85
C SER A 316 85.74 -11.94 100.65
N GLN A 317 86.65 -12.76 100.10
CA GLN A 317 87.40 -12.38 98.89
C GLN A 317 86.50 -12.41 97.65
N ALA A 318 85.68 -13.46 97.48
CA ALA A 318 84.73 -13.55 96.37
C ALA A 318 83.75 -12.37 96.36
N LEU A 319 83.35 -11.85 97.53
CA LEU A 319 82.50 -10.67 97.64
C LEU A 319 83.18 -9.42 97.06
N ILE A 320 84.44 -9.19 97.41
CA ILE A 320 85.24 -8.08 96.88
C ILE A 320 85.43 -8.24 95.36
N ASP A 321 85.74 -9.45 94.90
CA ASP A 321 85.88 -9.78 93.47
C ASP A 321 84.55 -9.63 92.70
N SER A 322 83.41 -9.87 93.35
CA SER A 322 82.07 -9.74 92.76
C SER A 322 81.59 -8.29 92.72
N MET A 323 81.81 -7.52 93.79
CA MET A 323 81.56 -6.08 93.81
C MET A 323 82.43 -5.33 92.78
N THR A 324 83.73 -5.64 92.71
CA THR A 324 84.65 -5.00 91.74
C THR A 324 84.36 -5.43 90.30
N ALA A 325 83.83 -6.64 90.08
CA ALA A 325 83.31 -7.07 88.78
C ALA A 325 81.89 -6.55 88.46
N GLY A 326 81.24 -5.79 89.35
CA GLY A 326 79.86 -5.31 89.18
C GLY A 326 78.79 -6.41 89.17
N ARG A 327 79.09 -7.59 89.71
CA ARG A 327 78.21 -8.77 89.78
C ARG A 327 77.47 -8.76 91.12
N TRP A 328 76.59 -7.77 91.27
CA TRP A 328 75.97 -7.43 92.54
C TRP A 328 75.01 -8.50 93.09
N ASP A 329 74.33 -9.27 92.24
CA ASP A 329 73.52 -10.40 92.68
C ASP A 329 74.39 -11.55 93.23
N GLU A 330 75.55 -11.82 92.62
CA GLU A 330 76.53 -12.76 93.19
C GLU A 330 77.07 -12.25 94.53
N ALA A 331 77.34 -10.94 94.63
CA ALA A 331 77.78 -10.30 95.87
C ALA A 331 76.74 -10.43 97.00
N MET A 332 75.45 -10.15 96.74
CA MET A 332 74.37 -10.42 97.70
C MET A 332 74.30 -11.91 98.06
N THR A 333 74.33 -12.79 97.06
CA THR A 333 74.25 -14.24 97.25
C THR A 333 75.42 -14.77 98.09
N GLN A 334 76.61 -14.18 97.97
CA GLN A 334 77.79 -14.53 98.77
C GLN A 334 77.68 -14.02 100.21
N VAL A 335 77.09 -12.84 100.45
CA VAL A 335 76.73 -12.41 101.81
C VAL A 335 75.68 -13.34 102.42
N GLU A 336 74.63 -13.69 101.70
CA GLU A 336 73.57 -14.60 102.19
C GLU A 336 74.08 -16.03 102.41
N THR A 337 74.98 -16.51 101.54
CA THR A 337 75.68 -17.79 101.71
C THR A 337 76.60 -17.73 102.93
N ALA A 338 77.32 -16.63 103.16
CA ALA A 338 78.12 -16.45 104.35
C ALA A 338 77.26 -16.39 105.63
N GLU A 339 76.07 -15.76 105.60
CA GLU A 339 75.12 -15.81 106.73
C GLU A 339 74.63 -17.25 107.00
N ALA A 340 74.36 -18.02 105.94
CA ALA A 340 73.94 -19.42 106.04
C ALA A 340 75.06 -20.37 106.52
N GLU A 341 76.31 -20.17 106.06
CA GLU A 341 77.47 -20.99 106.44
C GLU A 341 78.02 -20.65 107.84
N ALA A 342 77.87 -19.38 108.26
CA ALA A 342 78.11 -18.95 109.64
C ALA A 342 77.20 -19.69 110.64
N GLY A 343 75.90 -19.78 110.32
CA GLY A 343 74.91 -20.40 111.19
C GLY A 343 74.86 -19.75 112.57
N ASN A 344 75.02 -20.55 113.62
CA ASN A 344 75.02 -20.07 115.02
C ASN A 344 76.42 -19.67 115.55
N ASP A 345 77.45 -19.58 114.71
CA ASP A 345 78.77 -19.09 115.14
C ASP A 345 78.77 -17.56 115.22
N LEU A 346 78.84 -17.03 116.45
CA LEU A 346 78.82 -15.59 116.72
C LEU A 346 80.00 -14.84 116.07
N GLN A 347 81.19 -15.44 115.97
CA GLN A 347 82.34 -14.78 115.34
C GLN A 347 82.21 -14.73 113.82
N ALA A 348 81.58 -15.74 113.22
CA ALA A 348 81.23 -15.73 111.81
C ALA A 348 80.15 -14.65 111.52
N LEU A 349 79.06 -14.63 112.30
CA LEU A 349 77.95 -13.68 112.11
C LEU A 349 78.40 -12.21 112.17
N ASP A 350 79.30 -11.83 113.08
CA ASP A 350 79.80 -10.45 113.15
C ASP A 350 80.71 -10.07 111.97
N ARG A 351 81.47 -11.03 111.40
CA ARG A 351 82.18 -10.80 110.12
C ARG A 351 81.20 -10.57 108.98
N VAL A 352 80.12 -11.35 108.89
CA VAL A 352 79.17 -11.21 107.77
C VAL A 352 78.37 -9.92 107.85
N LYS A 353 78.10 -9.37 109.04
CA LYS A 353 77.58 -7.99 109.19
C LYS A 353 78.50 -6.94 108.56
N ALA A 354 79.81 -7.06 108.74
CA ALA A 354 80.79 -6.14 108.13
C ALA A 354 80.81 -6.28 106.60
N LEU A 355 80.75 -7.52 106.08
CA LEU A 355 80.60 -7.78 104.64
C LEU A 355 79.32 -7.17 104.07
N ARG A 356 78.19 -7.29 104.79
CA ARG A 356 76.89 -6.71 104.41
C ARG A 356 76.91 -5.19 104.42
N GLN A 357 77.66 -4.55 105.34
CA GLN A 357 77.86 -3.10 105.33
C GLN A 357 78.67 -2.65 104.11
N GLN A 358 79.80 -3.31 103.81
CA GLN A 358 80.63 -2.99 102.64
C GLN A 358 79.84 -3.09 101.34
N LEU A 359 78.99 -4.12 101.20
CA LEU A 359 78.11 -4.28 100.05
C LEU A 359 77.13 -3.10 99.89
N ASN A 360 76.51 -2.63 100.98
CA ASN A 360 75.60 -1.49 100.95
C ASN A 360 76.30 -0.18 100.55
N GLU A 361 77.51 0.06 101.04
CA GLU A 361 78.33 1.25 100.68
C GLU A 361 78.77 1.23 99.21
N ALA A 362 79.11 0.05 98.68
CA ALA A 362 79.46 -0.15 97.28
C ALA A 362 78.24 0.03 96.34
N LEU A 363 77.07 -0.53 96.71
CA LEU A 363 75.80 -0.34 95.97
C LEU A 363 75.39 1.14 95.91
N ALA A 364 75.52 1.89 97.01
CA ALA A 364 75.25 3.33 97.03
C ALA A 364 76.17 4.12 96.10
N THR A 365 77.45 3.72 96.02
CA THR A 365 78.45 4.36 95.15
C THR A 365 78.13 4.14 93.66
N GLU A 366 77.79 2.92 93.25
CA GLU A 366 77.40 2.61 91.87
C GLU A 366 76.07 3.29 91.48
N THR A 367 75.12 3.36 92.42
CA THR A 367 73.87 4.12 92.24
C THR A 367 74.12 5.59 91.90
N ALA A 368 75.07 6.25 92.57
CA ALA A 368 75.46 7.62 92.24
C ALA A 368 76.14 7.75 90.87
N ALA A 369 76.96 6.77 90.47
CA ALA A 369 77.58 6.74 89.15
C ALA A 369 76.54 6.61 88.02
N ILE A 370 75.48 5.83 88.22
CA ILE A 370 74.35 5.71 87.28
C ILE A 370 73.59 7.04 87.18
N THR A 371 73.29 7.72 88.30
CA THR A 371 72.66 9.04 88.28
C THR A 371 73.44 10.04 87.42
N LYS A 372 74.77 10.08 87.57
CA LYS A 372 75.63 10.94 86.73
C LYS A 372 75.54 10.59 85.24
N LEU A 373 75.45 9.31 84.88
CA LEU A 373 75.27 8.87 83.49
C LEU A 373 73.90 9.23 82.90
N VAL A 374 72.85 9.38 83.75
CA VAL A 374 71.54 9.92 83.35
C VAL A 374 71.65 11.43 83.06
N GLU A 375 72.35 12.19 83.90
CA GLU A 375 72.61 13.63 83.70
C GLU A 375 73.44 13.90 82.43
N GLU A 376 74.49 13.10 82.20
CA GLU A 376 75.33 13.13 80.99
C GLU A 376 74.62 12.60 79.73
N GLN A 377 73.35 12.20 79.83
CA GLN A 377 72.53 11.63 78.74
C GLN A 377 73.10 10.34 78.13
N ASN A 378 74.02 9.66 78.82
CA ASN A 378 74.55 8.35 78.42
C ASN A 378 73.62 7.21 78.89
N TYR A 379 72.35 7.31 78.51
CA TYR A 379 71.29 6.42 78.97
C TYR A 379 71.52 4.91 78.69
N PRO A 380 72.21 4.47 77.62
CA PRO A 380 72.52 3.04 77.44
C PRO A 380 73.43 2.50 78.53
N THR A 381 74.54 3.17 78.83
CA THR A 381 75.49 2.75 79.89
C THR A 381 74.86 2.92 81.29
N ALA A 382 74.00 3.91 81.48
CA ALA A 382 73.20 4.05 82.70
C ALA A 382 72.24 2.86 82.89
N GLN A 383 71.57 2.40 81.82
CA GLN A 383 70.67 1.23 81.87
C GLN A 383 71.43 -0.08 82.09
N GLU A 384 72.57 -0.25 81.42
CA GLU A 384 73.43 -1.42 81.59
C GLU A 384 73.87 -1.56 83.06
N ARG A 385 74.39 -0.49 83.65
CA ARG A 385 74.77 -0.46 85.07
C ARG A 385 73.58 -0.60 86.03
N LEU A 386 72.44 0.03 85.73
CA LEU A 386 71.23 -0.11 86.56
C LEU A 386 70.62 -1.52 86.50
N ASN A 387 70.71 -2.20 85.35
CA ASN A 387 70.27 -3.59 85.20
C ASN A 387 71.18 -4.56 85.97
N ASN A 388 72.47 -4.24 86.13
CA ASN A 388 73.40 -5.04 86.91
C ASN A 388 73.19 -4.85 88.43
N LEU A 389 72.63 -3.71 88.88
CA LEU A 389 72.23 -3.53 90.27
C LEU A 389 71.02 -4.42 90.61
N PRO A 390 70.94 -5.01 91.81
CA PRO A 390 69.82 -5.87 92.18
C PRO A 390 68.51 -5.08 92.27
N LEU A 391 67.38 -5.72 91.93
CA LEU A 391 66.06 -5.10 91.93
C LEU A 391 65.65 -4.49 93.30
N SER A 392 66.23 -4.98 94.39
CA SER A 392 66.10 -4.50 95.77
C SER A 392 66.93 -3.24 96.07
N ALA A 393 68.04 -3.02 95.37
CA ALA A 393 68.95 -1.89 95.57
C ALA A 393 68.72 -0.73 94.58
N GLN A 394 68.16 -1.01 93.40
CA GLN A 394 67.79 0.02 92.41
C GLN A 394 66.73 1.01 92.99
N PRO A 395 67.03 2.31 93.20
CA PRO A 395 66.02 3.27 93.65
C PRO A 395 64.91 3.43 92.62
N LEU A 396 63.67 3.63 93.08
CA LEU A 396 62.52 3.86 92.18
C LEU A 396 62.71 5.15 91.36
N ASP A 397 63.12 6.23 92.03
CA ASP A 397 63.33 7.54 91.40
C ASP A 397 64.40 7.49 90.29
N LEU A 398 65.46 6.69 90.47
CA LEU A 398 66.51 6.51 89.47
C LEU A 398 66.01 5.72 88.25
N ARG A 399 65.19 4.69 88.45
CA ARG A 399 64.50 3.97 87.36
C ARG A 399 63.59 4.93 86.58
N THR A 400 62.79 5.74 87.28
CA THR A 400 61.89 6.73 86.65
C THR A 400 62.66 7.84 85.92
N ALA A 401 63.74 8.37 86.49
CA ALA A 401 64.58 9.38 85.86
C ALA A 401 65.26 8.87 84.59
N LEU A 402 65.86 7.68 84.64
CA LEU A 402 66.46 7.02 83.48
C LEU A 402 65.45 6.77 82.36
N GLN A 403 64.30 6.17 82.69
CA GLN A 403 63.27 5.83 81.69
C GLN A 403 62.63 7.09 81.07
N SER A 404 62.42 8.14 81.87
CA SER A 404 61.95 9.45 81.39
C SER A 404 62.99 10.12 80.46
N GLY A 405 64.27 10.08 80.84
CA GLY A 405 65.39 10.59 80.05
C GLY A 405 65.52 9.87 78.70
N GLN A 406 65.50 8.53 78.71
CA GLN A 406 65.50 7.69 77.50
C GLN A 406 64.36 8.04 76.55
N ASN A 407 63.12 8.09 77.06
CA ASN A 407 61.95 8.40 76.24
C ASN A 407 62.06 9.80 75.63
N THR A 408 62.53 10.78 76.40
CA THR A 408 62.65 12.18 75.96
C THR A 408 63.83 12.42 75.00
N PHE A 409 64.90 11.64 75.10
CA PHE A 409 66.01 11.64 74.14
C PHE A 409 65.63 10.89 72.86
N LYS A 410 65.04 9.69 72.98
CA LYS A 410 64.58 8.90 71.83
C LYS A 410 63.57 9.68 71.00
N ALA A 411 62.55 10.29 71.63
CA ALA A 411 61.57 11.11 70.91
C ALA A 411 62.17 12.34 70.19
N ARG A 412 63.32 12.85 70.63
CA ARG A 412 64.05 13.93 69.95
C ARG A 412 64.92 13.39 68.80
N SER A 413 65.69 12.34 69.04
CA SER A 413 66.51 11.69 68.02
C SER A 413 65.65 11.13 66.87
N ASP A 414 64.55 10.44 67.19
CA ASP A 414 63.58 9.91 66.21
C ASP A 414 62.92 11.07 65.41
N ARG A 415 62.60 12.20 66.07
CA ARG A 415 62.06 13.39 65.37
C ARG A 415 63.10 14.03 64.45
N LEU A 416 64.34 14.18 64.89
CA LEU A 416 65.43 14.72 64.08
C LEU A 416 65.71 13.82 62.88
N LEU A 417 65.80 12.50 63.09
CA LEU A 417 66.03 11.52 62.03
C LEU A 417 64.86 11.47 61.05
N ALA A 418 63.62 11.61 61.51
CA ALA A 418 62.45 11.76 60.63
C ALA A 418 62.51 13.06 59.79
N GLN A 419 62.90 14.19 60.39
CA GLN A 419 63.07 15.45 59.66
C GLN A 419 64.22 15.41 58.65
N VAL A 420 65.33 14.75 58.99
CA VAL A 420 66.47 14.52 58.09
C VAL A 420 66.12 13.55 56.97
N THR A 421 65.43 12.45 57.27
CA THR A 421 64.87 11.52 56.27
C THR A 421 63.96 12.27 55.29
N ALA A 422 62.97 12.99 55.79
CA ALA A 422 62.01 13.72 54.95
C ALA A 422 62.68 14.81 54.09
N ALA A 423 63.68 15.51 54.62
CA ALA A 423 64.46 16.47 53.86
C ALA A 423 65.28 15.80 52.75
N LEU A 424 65.89 14.63 53.01
CA LEU A 424 66.66 13.89 52.01
C LEU A 424 65.78 13.24 50.93
N GLU A 425 64.64 12.68 51.30
CA GLU A 425 63.65 12.12 50.36
C GLU A 425 62.99 13.22 49.52
N GLY A 426 62.75 14.41 50.10
CA GLY A 426 62.32 15.62 49.39
C GLY A 426 63.41 16.28 48.55
N GLY A 427 64.64 15.75 48.51
CA GLY A 427 65.78 16.31 47.77
C GLY A 427 66.39 17.58 48.36
N GLN A 428 65.96 17.99 49.56
CA GLN A 428 66.40 19.17 50.31
C GLN A 428 67.71 18.89 51.08
N ALA A 429 68.75 18.43 50.37
CA ALA A 429 70.06 18.06 50.91
C ALA A 429 70.66 19.09 51.89
N ALA A 430 70.58 20.39 51.55
CA ALA A 430 71.08 21.47 52.40
C ALA A 430 70.28 21.64 53.71
N GLN A 431 68.97 21.37 53.69
CA GLN A 431 68.11 21.42 54.88
C GLN A 431 68.39 20.24 55.82
N ALA A 432 68.65 19.05 55.27
CA ALA A 432 69.11 17.90 56.06
C ALA A 432 70.44 18.19 56.77
N MET A 433 71.42 18.75 56.05
CA MET A 433 72.71 19.17 56.62
C MET A 433 72.53 20.23 57.72
N HIS A 434 71.67 21.23 57.50
CA HIS A 434 71.36 22.25 58.52
C HIS A 434 70.80 21.62 59.79
N LEU A 435 69.76 20.77 59.67
CA LEU A 435 69.13 20.08 60.80
C LEU A 435 70.15 19.29 61.64
N ILE A 436 71.01 18.50 61.00
CA ILE A 436 72.09 17.76 61.66
C ILE A 436 73.03 18.71 62.40
N SER A 437 73.46 19.80 61.76
CA SER A 437 74.39 20.79 62.35
C SER A 437 73.81 21.58 63.53
N THR A 438 72.48 21.72 63.62
CA THR A 438 71.81 22.40 64.74
C THR A 438 71.54 21.51 65.95
N ALA A 439 71.58 20.18 65.78
CA ALA A 439 71.48 19.25 66.89
C ALA A 439 72.79 19.18 67.69
N LYS A 440 72.74 18.63 68.91
CA LYS A 440 73.90 18.54 69.80
C LYS A 440 74.09 17.12 70.35
N GLY A 441 75.34 16.71 70.51
CA GLY A 441 75.71 15.40 71.07
C GLY A 441 75.25 14.23 70.19
N ARG A 442 74.74 13.17 70.82
CA ARG A 442 74.36 11.93 70.14
C ARG A 442 73.16 12.05 69.18
N GLU A 443 72.33 13.08 69.31
CA GLU A 443 71.24 13.36 68.36
C GLU A 443 71.83 13.70 66.98
N SER A 444 72.78 14.64 66.92
CA SER A 444 73.53 14.99 65.69
C SER A 444 74.37 13.83 65.15
N GLU A 445 74.99 13.03 66.03
CA GLU A 445 75.77 11.86 65.64
C GLU A 445 74.91 10.82 64.92
N THR A 446 73.77 10.44 65.51
CA THR A 446 72.82 9.47 64.93
C THR A 446 72.28 9.93 63.57
N ALA A 447 71.98 11.22 63.42
CA ALA A 447 71.47 11.78 62.17
C ALA A 447 72.56 11.93 61.08
N SER A 448 73.81 12.21 61.47
CA SER A 448 74.98 12.18 60.58
C SER A 448 75.27 10.76 60.07
N ASP A 449 75.14 9.77 60.95
CA ASP A 449 75.33 8.36 60.62
C ASP A 449 74.25 7.85 59.64
N TYR A 450 73.00 8.30 59.81
CA TYR A 450 71.94 8.09 58.83
C TYR A 450 72.27 8.73 57.47
N LEU A 451 72.73 9.98 57.45
CA LEU A 451 73.13 10.67 56.22
C LEU A 451 74.28 9.94 55.50
N ALA A 452 75.28 9.43 56.22
CA ALA A 452 76.38 8.67 55.62
C ALA A 452 75.88 7.40 54.93
N ARG A 453 74.97 6.65 55.57
CA ARG A 453 74.31 5.46 54.98
C ARG A 453 73.43 5.83 53.78
N TRP A 454 72.69 6.94 53.87
CA TRP A 454 71.89 7.46 52.77
C TRP A 454 72.75 7.85 51.56
N ARG A 455 73.91 8.50 51.76
CA ARG A 455 74.85 8.82 50.67
C ARG A 455 75.32 7.54 49.98
N LEU A 456 75.76 6.53 50.74
CA LEU A 456 76.25 5.27 50.19
C LEU A 456 75.17 4.55 49.37
N SER A 457 73.97 4.36 49.94
CA SER A 457 72.84 3.74 49.23
C SER A 457 72.38 4.56 48.01
N SER A 458 72.52 5.88 48.05
CA SER A 458 72.17 6.74 46.90
C SER A 458 73.25 6.71 45.81
N LEU A 459 74.53 6.51 46.15
CA LEU A 459 75.60 6.25 45.19
C LEU A 459 75.44 4.88 44.53
N GLU A 460 75.09 3.84 45.29
CA GLU A 460 74.78 2.52 44.73
C GLU A 460 73.58 2.57 43.77
N ARG A 461 72.50 3.28 44.16
CA ARG A 461 71.34 3.52 43.29
C ARG A 461 71.70 4.34 42.04
N ALA A 462 72.57 5.35 42.15
CA ALA A 462 73.06 6.12 41.00
C ALA A 462 74.04 5.32 40.11
N GLY A 463 74.79 4.37 40.67
CA GLY A 463 75.63 3.43 39.95
C GLY A 463 74.83 2.34 39.21
N SER A 464 73.69 1.94 39.76
CA SER A 464 72.81 0.91 39.18
C SER A 464 72.28 1.27 37.78
N SER A 465 72.27 0.29 36.88
CA SER A 465 71.60 0.38 35.58
C SER A 465 70.07 0.33 35.66
N SER A 466 69.49 0.04 36.84
CA SER A 466 68.03 -0.11 37.01
C SER A 466 67.23 1.19 37.08
N LEU A 467 67.89 2.34 37.31
CA LEU A 467 67.24 3.65 37.35
C LEU A 467 67.41 4.42 36.04
N ALA A 468 66.43 5.27 35.72
CA ALA A 468 66.49 6.14 34.54
C ALA A 468 67.69 7.12 34.63
N LEU A 469 68.29 7.47 33.48
CA LEU A 469 69.53 8.23 33.47
C LEU A 469 69.41 9.61 34.15
N SER A 470 68.25 10.25 34.03
CA SER A 470 67.93 11.50 34.74
C SER A 470 67.74 11.31 36.25
N GLN A 471 67.14 10.20 36.70
CA GLN A 471 67.04 9.88 38.13
C GLN A 471 68.43 9.63 38.72
N ARG A 472 69.29 8.90 38.02
CA ARG A 472 70.70 8.67 38.40
C ARG A 472 71.49 9.99 38.47
N THR A 473 71.27 10.89 37.50
CA THR A 473 71.87 12.23 37.48
C THR A 473 71.36 13.13 38.61
N ALA A 474 70.06 13.08 38.92
CA ALA A 474 69.46 13.80 40.04
C ALA A 474 70.02 13.33 41.38
N LEU A 475 70.13 12.01 41.60
CA LEU A 475 70.75 11.43 42.79
C LEU A 475 72.21 11.87 42.93
N VAL A 476 73.02 11.81 41.87
CA VAL A 476 74.41 12.33 41.89
C VAL A 476 74.47 13.79 42.34
N ASN A 477 73.61 14.64 41.80
CA ASN A 477 73.59 16.07 42.14
C ASN A 477 73.08 16.32 43.58
N GLN A 478 72.11 15.55 44.07
CA GLN A 478 71.66 15.58 45.47
C GLN A 478 72.77 15.14 46.44
N ILE A 479 73.54 14.10 46.10
CA ILE A 479 74.66 13.62 46.93
C ILE A 479 75.76 14.67 46.99
N LEU A 480 76.13 15.29 45.84
CA LEU A 480 77.07 16.42 45.79
C LEU A 480 76.63 17.59 46.69
N ALA A 481 75.33 17.89 46.75
CA ALA A 481 74.77 18.93 47.60
C ALA A 481 74.79 18.62 49.12
N THR A 482 75.21 17.42 49.53
CA THR A 482 75.39 17.06 50.96
C THR A 482 76.83 17.18 51.47
N ASP A 483 77.78 17.64 50.65
CA ASP A 483 79.23 17.53 50.88
C ASP A 483 79.73 16.07 51.09
N PRO A 484 79.90 15.30 49.99
CA PRO A 484 80.38 13.93 50.03
C PRO A 484 81.90 13.86 50.23
N ASP A 485 82.39 12.77 50.84
CA ASP A 485 83.83 12.58 51.12
C ASP A 485 84.68 12.34 49.85
N ALA A 486 86.00 12.31 50.00
CA ALA A 486 86.93 12.16 48.87
C ALA A 486 86.73 10.87 48.05
N ARG A 487 86.36 9.74 48.68
CA ARG A 487 86.07 8.47 47.98
C ARG A 487 84.71 8.53 47.28
N GLN A 488 83.72 9.13 47.94
CA GLN A 488 82.38 9.35 47.37
C GLN A 488 82.45 10.25 46.14
N ARG A 489 83.28 11.32 46.16
CA ARG A 489 83.55 12.19 45.00
C ARG A 489 84.20 11.42 43.85
N GLU A 490 85.14 10.52 44.12
CA GLU A 490 85.76 9.68 43.08
C GLU A 490 84.74 8.72 42.43
N GLN A 491 83.86 8.11 43.22
CA GLN A 491 82.77 7.27 42.71
C GLN A 491 81.80 8.07 41.82
N ILE A 492 81.48 9.31 42.20
CA ILE A 492 80.62 10.21 41.42
C ILE A 492 81.18 10.49 40.02
N GLU A 493 82.48 10.76 39.89
CA GLU A 493 83.08 11.04 38.59
C GLU A 493 83.19 9.78 37.70
N ARG A 494 83.40 8.59 38.29
CA ARG A 494 83.28 7.31 37.56
C ARG A 494 81.86 7.13 37.00
N ILE A 495 80.84 7.35 37.84
CA ILE A 495 79.41 7.25 37.46
C ILE A 495 79.07 8.25 36.34
N ARG A 496 79.57 9.49 36.41
CA ARG A 496 79.42 10.51 35.35
C ARG A 496 80.07 10.10 34.04
N GLY A 497 81.24 9.46 34.09
CA GLY A 497 81.92 8.93 32.90
C GLY A 497 81.08 7.88 32.15
N ASP A 498 80.36 7.02 32.87
CA ASP A 498 79.45 6.05 32.25
C ASP A 498 78.13 6.68 31.76
N PHE A 499 77.64 7.74 32.40
CA PHE A 499 76.48 8.50 31.87
C PHE A 499 76.75 9.07 30.47
N ALA A 500 77.94 9.65 30.25
CA ALA A 500 78.30 10.22 28.94
C ALA A 500 78.34 9.16 27.83
N ARG A 501 78.89 7.97 28.13
CA ARG A 501 78.93 6.81 27.21
C ARG A 501 77.54 6.29 26.87
N LEU A 502 76.62 6.30 27.83
CA LEU A 502 75.21 5.94 27.61
C LEU A 502 74.53 6.95 26.68
N GLN A 503 74.64 8.26 26.96
CA GLN A 503 74.03 9.31 26.12
C GLN A 503 74.46 9.24 24.65
N GLN A 504 75.74 8.96 24.38
CA GLN A 504 76.21 8.81 23.00
C GLN A 504 75.50 7.66 22.27
N ARG A 505 75.42 6.47 22.88
CA ARG A 505 74.73 5.30 22.31
C ARG A 505 73.25 5.57 22.10
N THR A 506 72.59 6.23 23.05
CA THR A 506 71.17 6.60 22.94
C THR A 506 70.93 7.57 21.76
N SER A 507 71.84 8.53 21.49
CA SER A 507 71.73 9.42 20.32
C SER A 507 71.86 8.66 18.99
N GLU A 508 72.81 7.73 18.88
CA GLU A 508 73.00 6.89 17.69
C GLU A 508 71.77 6.00 17.44
N GLN A 509 71.15 5.48 18.51
CA GLN A 509 69.92 4.70 18.43
C GLN A 509 68.70 5.54 17.99
N VAL A 510 68.50 6.74 18.56
CA VAL A 510 67.43 7.67 18.16
C VAL A 510 67.56 8.06 16.69
N LYS A 511 68.77 8.35 16.20
CA LYS A 511 69.01 8.66 14.77
C LYS A 511 68.69 7.48 13.85
N THR A 512 68.97 6.26 14.29
CA THR A 512 68.64 5.04 13.53
C THR A 512 67.13 4.84 13.44
N LEU A 513 66.42 4.95 14.56
CA LEU A 513 64.96 4.82 14.62
C LEU A 513 64.24 5.95 13.87
N ARG A 514 64.77 7.18 13.90
CA ARG A 514 64.24 8.31 13.10
C ARG A 514 64.27 8.01 11.62
N LYS A 515 65.37 7.46 11.10
CA LYS A 515 65.46 7.04 9.69
C LYS A 515 64.46 5.93 9.34
N GLN A 516 64.14 5.03 10.27
CA GLN A 516 63.13 3.97 10.07
C GLN A 516 61.70 4.53 10.11
N ALA A 517 61.41 5.48 11.01
CA ALA A 517 60.13 6.20 11.05
C ALA A 517 59.92 7.01 9.76
N GLU A 518 60.94 7.73 9.30
CA GLU A 518 60.95 8.47 8.02
C GLU A 518 60.78 7.57 6.79
N GLN A 519 61.00 6.25 6.90
CA GLN A 519 60.73 5.26 5.85
C GLN A 519 59.35 4.60 6.00
N GLY A 520 58.68 4.78 7.15
CA GLY A 520 57.33 4.31 7.45
C GLY A 520 57.24 3.19 8.49
N ALA A 521 58.35 2.64 8.98
CA ALA A 521 58.38 1.41 9.80
C ALA A 521 57.91 1.66 11.26
N PHE A 522 56.66 2.10 11.42
CA PHE A 522 56.15 2.68 12.65
C PHE A 522 55.92 1.66 13.77
N VAL A 523 55.56 0.41 13.45
CA VAL A 523 55.43 -0.68 14.44
C VAL A 523 56.80 -1.13 14.92
N GLU A 524 57.78 -1.23 14.01
CA GLU A 524 59.15 -1.62 14.31
C GLU A 524 59.83 -0.56 15.20
N VAL A 525 59.58 0.72 14.93
CA VAL A 525 60.05 1.85 15.77
C VAL A 525 59.31 1.90 17.11
N GLU A 526 57.99 1.70 17.14
CA GLU A 526 57.18 1.63 18.38
C GLU A 526 57.68 0.50 19.30
N ALA A 527 57.88 -0.70 18.74
CA ALA A 527 58.41 -1.85 19.47
C ALA A 527 59.86 -1.64 19.94
N ALA A 528 60.75 -1.12 19.10
CA ALA A 528 62.15 -0.86 19.49
C ALA A 528 62.28 0.27 20.52
N TRP A 529 61.38 1.27 20.48
CA TRP A 529 61.28 2.34 21.46
C TRP A 529 60.87 1.82 22.84
N GLU A 530 59.86 0.93 22.91
CA GLU A 530 59.45 0.30 24.18
C GLU A 530 60.48 -0.72 24.69
N GLN A 531 60.97 -1.62 23.84
CA GLN A 531 61.97 -2.63 24.20
C GLN A 531 63.24 -2.01 24.79
N SER A 532 63.65 -0.85 24.25
CA SER A 532 64.82 -0.09 24.72
C SER A 532 64.48 0.91 25.85
N ARG A 533 63.19 1.09 26.17
CA ARG A 533 62.66 2.11 27.10
C ARG A 533 63.19 3.53 26.80
N LEU A 534 63.26 3.90 25.52
CA LEU A 534 63.93 5.14 25.10
C LEU A 534 63.31 6.40 25.74
N GLY A 535 62.00 6.44 25.93
CA GLY A 535 61.34 7.55 26.64
C GLY A 535 61.87 7.78 28.06
N ASP A 536 62.17 6.71 28.81
CA ASP A 536 62.74 6.81 30.17
C ASP A 536 64.24 7.13 30.15
N GLN A 537 64.98 6.64 29.15
CA GLN A 537 66.40 6.98 28.98
C GLN A 537 66.62 8.44 28.58
N LEU A 538 65.77 8.97 27.70
CA LEU A 538 65.90 10.30 27.11
C LEU A 538 65.34 11.41 28.00
N ARG A 539 64.28 11.15 28.77
CA ARG A 539 63.66 12.13 29.68
C ARG A 539 64.70 12.72 30.63
N GLY A 540 64.89 14.04 30.57
CA GLY A 540 65.87 14.76 31.41
C GLY A 540 67.31 14.74 30.90
N THR A 541 67.55 14.27 29.67
CA THR A 541 68.81 14.44 28.93
C THR A 541 68.65 15.54 27.88
N PRO A 542 69.73 16.13 27.33
CA PRO A 542 69.61 17.07 26.20
C PRO A 542 69.01 16.44 24.93
N LEU A 543 68.97 15.11 24.82
CA LEU A 543 68.39 14.37 23.70
C LEU A 543 66.86 14.20 23.81
N ALA A 544 66.22 14.67 24.90
CA ALA A 544 64.78 14.55 25.09
C ALA A 544 63.96 15.11 23.91
N GLY A 545 64.36 16.26 23.36
CA GLY A 545 63.70 16.86 22.20
C GLY A 545 63.79 16.02 20.92
N GLU A 546 64.95 15.42 20.63
CA GLU A 546 65.10 14.49 19.49
C GLU A 546 64.22 13.24 19.65
N GLY A 547 64.03 12.77 20.90
CA GLY A 547 63.13 11.68 21.25
C GLY A 547 61.66 12.02 21.09
N ASP A 548 61.22 13.17 21.60
CA ASP A 548 59.83 13.63 21.49
C ASP A 548 59.46 13.96 20.03
N GLU A 549 60.41 14.49 19.23
CA GLU A 549 60.25 14.60 17.77
C GLU A 549 60.06 13.24 17.10
N LEU A 550 60.93 12.27 17.41
CA LEU A 550 60.85 10.91 16.86
C LEU A 550 59.51 10.27 17.19
N LYS A 551 59.09 10.28 18.45
CA LYS A 551 57.80 9.71 18.83
C LYS A 551 56.64 10.42 18.13
N ARG A 552 56.64 11.76 18.08
CA ARG A 552 55.59 12.53 17.41
C ARG A 552 55.49 12.22 15.91
N LEU A 553 56.62 12.04 15.23
CA LEU A 553 56.66 11.62 13.83
C LEU A 553 56.09 10.20 13.67
N ASN A 554 56.50 9.27 14.54
CA ASN A 554 56.03 7.89 14.52
C ASN A 554 54.50 7.80 14.75
N ASP A 555 54.00 8.48 15.78
CA ASP A 555 52.57 8.57 16.12
C ASP A 555 51.76 9.20 14.97
N GLN A 556 52.33 10.20 14.26
CA GLN A 556 51.69 10.82 13.10
C GLN A 556 51.60 9.86 11.90
N ILE A 557 52.66 9.14 11.58
CA ILE A 557 52.68 8.18 10.45
C ILE A 557 51.79 6.97 10.77
N ALA A 558 51.88 6.43 11.98
CA ALA A 558 51.00 5.38 12.47
C ALA A 558 49.53 5.80 12.38
N LYS A 559 49.20 7.06 12.74
CA LYS A 559 47.85 7.59 12.61
C LYS A 559 47.41 7.75 11.15
N GLU A 560 48.25 8.27 10.27
CA GLU A 560 47.95 8.40 8.83
C GLU A 560 47.65 7.03 8.20
N MET A 561 48.50 6.03 8.47
CA MET A 561 48.40 4.72 7.84
C MET A 561 47.35 3.80 8.48
N ARG A 562 47.13 3.85 9.79
CA ARG A 562 46.03 3.12 10.47
C ARG A 562 44.66 3.74 10.13
N ALA A 563 44.58 5.07 9.93
CA ALA A 563 43.34 5.73 9.51
C ALA A 563 42.93 5.35 8.08
N LEU A 564 43.88 5.28 7.14
CA LEU A 564 43.61 4.77 5.80
C LEU A 564 43.08 3.33 5.84
N GLU A 565 43.71 2.44 6.63
CA GLU A 565 43.27 1.04 6.73
C GLU A 565 41.83 0.92 7.26
N ALA A 566 41.48 1.68 8.30
CA ALA A 566 40.12 1.75 8.83
C ALA A 566 39.11 2.34 7.83
N GLU A 567 39.47 3.42 7.12
CA GLU A 567 38.62 4.02 6.10
C GLU A 567 38.37 3.06 4.94
N GLY A 568 39.39 2.37 4.43
CA GLY A 568 39.25 1.38 3.36
C GLY A 568 38.39 0.18 3.74
N LEU A 569 38.48 -0.29 4.99
CA LEU A 569 37.58 -1.33 5.52
C LEU A 569 36.13 -0.82 5.62
N SER A 570 35.91 0.42 6.09
CA SER A 570 34.58 1.03 6.11
C SER A 570 34.00 1.23 4.70
N LEU A 571 34.82 1.52 3.69
CA LEU A 571 34.37 1.64 2.30
C LEU A 571 33.88 0.31 1.73
N ILE A 572 34.54 -0.83 2.04
CA ILE A 572 34.03 -2.16 1.65
C ILE A 572 32.64 -2.41 2.23
N GLN A 573 32.45 -2.03 3.50
CA GLN A 573 31.20 -2.24 4.22
C GLN A 573 30.10 -1.30 3.72
N ASP A 574 30.29 0.01 3.78
CA ASP A 574 29.22 1.00 3.80
C ASP A 574 29.07 1.81 2.50
N SER A 575 30.07 1.79 1.60
CA SER A 575 29.97 2.50 0.33
C SER A 575 29.47 1.59 -0.81
N ASP A 576 28.50 2.10 -1.56
CA ASP A 576 28.04 1.51 -2.83
C ASP A 576 28.54 2.32 -4.06
N ASP A 577 29.42 3.33 -3.87
CA ASP A 577 30.00 4.14 -4.95
C ASP A 577 31.40 3.66 -5.38
N VAL A 578 31.42 3.06 -6.58
CA VAL A 578 32.58 2.59 -7.34
C VAL A 578 33.68 3.66 -7.49
N LYS A 579 33.32 4.94 -7.67
CA LYS A 579 34.29 6.05 -7.83
C LYS A 579 35.02 6.37 -6.53
N VAL A 580 34.31 6.28 -5.40
CA VAL A 580 34.93 6.48 -4.08
C VAL A 580 35.98 5.38 -3.85
N MET A 581 35.68 4.13 -4.19
CA MET A 581 36.63 3.01 -4.04
C MET A 581 37.90 3.18 -4.89
N GLY A 582 37.77 3.51 -6.18
CA GLY A 582 38.92 3.75 -7.06
C GLY A 582 39.76 4.97 -6.65
N SER A 583 39.12 6.06 -6.20
CA SER A 583 39.83 7.24 -5.68
C SER A 583 40.57 6.94 -4.36
N PHE A 584 39.97 6.14 -3.47
CA PHE A 584 40.62 5.67 -2.26
C PHE A 584 41.82 4.76 -2.56
N ALA A 585 41.69 3.79 -3.47
CA ALA A 585 42.81 2.93 -3.89
C ALA A 585 43.98 3.75 -4.45
N THR A 586 43.68 4.82 -5.20
CA THR A 586 44.68 5.79 -5.69
C THR A 586 45.39 6.53 -4.55
N ARG A 587 44.64 7.01 -3.53
CA ARG A 587 45.22 7.63 -2.33
C ARG A 587 46.13 6.66 -1.55
N VAL A 588 45.76 5.38 -1.46
CA VAL A 588 46.58 4.36 -0.79
C VAL A 588 47.88 4.07 -1.56
N GLN A 589 47.84 4.07 -2.90
CA GLN A 589 49.08 4.02 -3.69
C GLN A 589 49.98 5.24 -3.44
N GLN A 590 49.40 6.45 -3.34
CA GLN A 590 50.17 7.66 -2.99
C GLN A 590 50.78 7.57 -1.59
N ALA A 591 50.01 7.11 -0.59
CA ALA A 591 50.48 6.96 0.80
C ALA A 591 51.56 5.86 0.96
N THR A 592 51.41 4.73 0.28
CA THR A 592 52.42 3.65 0.29
C THR A 592 53.63 3.93 -0.61
N GLY A 593 53.53 4.89 -1.53
CA GLY A 593 54.68 5.48 -2.24
C GLY A 593 55.44 6.51 -1.40
N LYS A 594 54.71 7.30 -0.59
CA LYS A 594 55.26 8.24 0.41
C LYS A 594 55.99 7.53 1.55
N TRP A 595 55.43 6.42 2.03
CA TRP A 595 55.96 5.61 3.14
C TRP A 595 56.26 4.17 2.66
N PRO A 596 57.39 3.93 1.96
CA PRO A 596 57.65 2.67 1.25
C PRO A 596 57.82 1.45 2.16
N GLN A 597 58.23 1.66 3.42
CA GLN A 597 58.35 0.63 4.47
C GLN A 597 57.25 0.77 5.55
N ALA A 598 56.06 1.29 5.21
CA ALA A 598 54.97 1.32 6.17
C ALA A 598 54.63 -0.09 6.69
N SER A 599 54.53 -0.25 8.02
CA SER A 599 54.38 -1.58 8.65
C SER A 599 53.09 -2.31 8.25
N ASN A 600 52.08 -1.58 7.76
CA ASN A 600 50.85 -2.12 7.17
C ASN A 600 50.76 -1.92 5.64
N ALA A 601 51.87 -1.65 4.95
CA ALA A 601 51.89 -1.40 3.50
C ALA A 601 51.36 -2.58 2.68
N GLU A 602 51.59 -3.82 3.12
CA GLU A 602 51.08 -5.01 2.44
C GLU A 602 49.56 -5.17 2.63
N SER A 603 49.05 -4.96 3.86
CA SER A 603 47.61 -4.88 4.14
C SER A 603 46.95 -3.79 3.28
N LEU A 604 47.53 -2.60 3.23
CA LEU A 604 47.01 -1.47 2.47
C LEU A 604 47.05 -1.69 0.95
N ARG A 605 48.12 -2.28 0.40
CA ARG A 605 48.18 -2.65 -1.03
C ARG A 605 47.13 -3.72 -1.36
N SER A 606 46.96 -4.71 -0.50
CA SER A 606 45.93 -5.76 -0.64
C SER A 606 44.53 -5.17 -0.58
N LEU A 607 44.27 -4.24 0.35
CA LEU A 607 43.02 -3.52 0.51
C LEU A 607 42.71 -2.64 -0.72
N ALA A 608 43.70 -1.97 -1.29
CA ALA A 608 43.56 -1.18 -2.51
C ALA A 608 43.33 -2.04 -3.76
N GLN A 609 44.01 -3.19 -3.89
CA GLN A 609 43.74 -4.16 -4.95
C GLN A 609 42.32 -4.72 -4.84
N LEU A 610 41.92 -5.12 -3.64
CA LEU A 610 40.59 -5.66 -3.37
C LEU A 610 39.48 -4.62 -3.63
N LEU A 611 39.66 -3.37 -3.22
CA LEU A 611 38.72 -2.29 -3.55
C LEU A 611 38.62 -2.06 -5.05
N ASN A 612 39.72 -2.19 -5.81
CA ASN A 612 39.67 -2.16 -7.28
C ASN A 612 38.93 -3.37 -7.87
N GLU A 613 39.16 -4.60 -7.38
CA GLU A 613 38.43 -5.80 -7.82
C GLU A 613 36.92 -5.67 -7.54
N LEU A 614 36.53 -5.26 -6.33
CA LEU A 614 35.14 -5.00 -5.96
C LEU A 614 34.51 -3.87 -6.79
N SER A 615 35.28 -2.82 -7.13
CA SER A 615 34.80 -1.74 -7.99
C SER A 615 34.41 -2.24 -9.40
N GLY A 616 35.15 -3.23 -9.93
CA GLY A 616 34.87 -3.86 -11.23
C GLY A 616 33.62 -4.75 -11.25
N LEU A 617 33.15 -5.23 -10.09
CA LEU A 617 31.90 -6.00 -10.00
C LEU A 617 30.64 -5.12 -10.01
N GLY A 618 30.74 -3.87 -9.52
CA GLY A 618 29.59 -3.02 -9.23
C GLY A 618 29.19 -1.98 -10.27
N SER A 619 29.97 -1.76 -11.34
CA SER A 619 29.82 -0.56 -12.20
C SER A 619 28.46 -0.42 -12.92
N GLU A 620 27.83 -1.53 -13.35
CA GLU A 620 26.59 -1.50 -14.16
C GLU A 620 25.51 -2.51 -13.72
N ARG A 621 25.76 -3.31 -12.67
CA ARG A 621 24.85 -4.39 -12.24
C ARG A 621 23.68 -3.87 -11.40
N LYS A 622 22.58 -4.64 -11.30
CA LYS A 622 21.53 -4.39 -10.30
C LYS A 622 21.98 -4.79 -8.91
N ALA A 623 21.32 -4.33 -7.85
CA ALA A 623 21.69 -4.64 -6.47
C ALA A 623 21.69 -6.16 -6.19
N GLY A 624 20.66 -6.90 -6.63
CA GLY A 624 20.65 -8.37 -6.53
C GLY A 624 21.74 -9.08 -7.35
N ASP A 625 22.05 -8.56 -8.56
CA ASP A 625 23.09 -9.12 -9.44
C ASP A 625 24.51 -8.87 -8.87
N GLU A 626 24.72 -7.70 -8.24
CA GLU A 626 25.96 -7.36 -7.53
C GLU A 626 26.13 -8.23 -6.28
N ALA A 627 25.10 -8.37 -5.44
CA ALA A 627 25.15 -9.24 -4.26
C ALA A 627 25.54 -10.68 -4.61
N THR A 628 24.91 -11.25 -5.64
CA THR A 628 25.21 -12.61 -6.14
C THR A 628 26.65 -12.72 -6.65
N ALA A 629 27.20 -11.65 -7.25
CA ALA A 629 28.59 -11.60 -7.70
C ALA A 629 29.59 -11.46 -6.54
N LEU A 630 29.24 -10.74 -5.47
CA LEU A 630 30.04 -10.65 -4.25
C LEU A 630 30.13 -12.01 -3.53
N ASP A 631 29.02 -12.74 -3.45
CA ASP A 631 29.01 -14.10 -2.87
C ASP A 631 29.86 -15.08 -3.68
N ALA A 632 29.77 -15.02 -5.02
CA ALA A 632 30.62 -15.82 -5.91
C ALA A 632 32.10 -15.47 -5.76
N TRP A 633 32.45 -14.18 -5.66
CA TRP A 633 33.82 -13.72 -5.44
C TRP A 633 34.38 -14.18 -4.07
N ILE A 634 33.58 -14.19 -3.00
CA ILE A 634 33.97 -14.79 -1.70
C ILE A 634 34.30 -16.28 -1.89
N LEU A 635 33.44 -17.02 -2.60
CA LEU A 635 33.59 -18.47 -2.81
C LEU A 635 34.85 -18.80 -3.64
N GLU A 636 35.14 -17.99 -4.66
CA GLU A 636 36.28 -18.17 -5.57
C GLU A 636 37.61 -17.75 -4.95
N ARG A 637 37.67 -16.57 -4.30
CA ARG A 637 38.92 -15.99 -3.79
C ARG A 637 39.28 -16.40 -2.36
N GLN A 638 38.35 -16.97 -1.59
CA GLN A 638 38.53 -17.37 -0.20
C GLN A 638 39.28 -16.32 0.66
N PRO A 639 38.79 -15.06 0.71
CA PRO A 639 39.46 -13.98 1.40
C PRO A 639 39.56 -14.20 2.91
N PRO A 640 40.50 -13.52 3.61
CA PRO A 640 40.60 -13.55 5.07
C PRO A 640 39.25 -13.30 5.77
N ALA A 641 38.98 -14.01 6.87
CA ALA A 641 37.64 -14.12 7.46
C ALA A 641 36.98 -12.76 7.83
N ASN A 642 37.77 -11.78 8.24
CA ASN A 642 37.31 -10.40 8.46
C ASN A 642 36.80 -9.74 7.17
N ILE A 643 37.54 -9.87 6.07
CA ILE A 643 37.17 -9.36 4.75
C ILE A 643 35.96 -10.14 4.20
N ALA A 644 35.94 -11.47 4.34
CA ALA A 644 34.78 -12.29 3.96
C ALA A 644 33.49 -11.82 4.66
N THR A 645 33.58 -11.48 5.95
CA THR A 645 32.45 -10.98 6.75
C THR A 645 31.97 -9.60 6.28
N LEU A 646 32.89 -8.68 5.96
CA LEU A 646 32.53 -7.35 5.44
C LEU A 646 31.85 -7.43 4.06
N VAL A 647 32.39 -8.23 3.15
CA VAL A 647 31.82 -8.41 1.80
C VAL A 647 30.47 -9.14 1.86
N ALA A 648 30.32 -10.15 2.73
CA ALA A 648 29.04 -10.81 2.97
C ALA A 648 28.00 -9.84 3.60
N GLY A 649 28.43 -8.94 4.49
CA GLY A 649 27.59 -7.88 5.04
C GLY A 649 27.04 -6.93 3.97
N ARG A 650 27.88 -6.53 3.00
CA ARG A 650 27.44 -5.73 1.84
C ARG A 650 26.49 -6.50 0.92
N SER A 651 26.77 -7.78 0.62
CA SER A 651 25.86 -8.66 -0.12
C SER A 651 24.48 -8.74 0.54
N ALA A 652 24.45 -8.93 1.87
CA ALA A 652 23.22 -8.94 2.66
C ALA A 652 22.47 -7.60 2.62
N ARG A 653 23.17 -6.44 2.71
CA ARG A 653 22.53 -5.12 2.52
C ARG A 653 21.88 -5.01 1.15
N LEU A 654 22.61 -5.32 0.08
CA LEU A 654 22.12 -5.19 -1.30
C LEU A 654 20.89 -6.07 -1.56
N ARG A 655 20.87 -7.31 -1.03
CA ARG A 655 19.69 -8.18 -1.03
C ARG A 655 18.50 -7.58 -0.25
N GLY A 656 18.75 -6.97 0.90
CA GLY A 656 17.72 -6.27 1.69
C GLY A 656 17.14 -5.03 0.99
N ILE A 657 17.96 -4.31 0.22
CA ILE A 657 17.52 -3.18 -0.61
C ILE A 657 16.64 -3.68 -1.77
N GLU A 658 17.03 -4.76 -2.44
CA GLU A 658 16.28 -5.39 -3.54
C GLU A 658 14.92 -5.94 -3.06
N SER A 659 14.88 -6.64 -1.92
CA SER A 659 13.63 -7.18 -1.37
C SER A 659 12.69 -6.09 -0.86
N ALA A 660 13.20 -5.04 -0.21
CA ALA A 660 12.40 -3.90 0.22
C ALA A 660 11.80 -3.12 -0.97
N ALA A 661 12.55 -2.96 -2.07
CA ALA A 661 12.04 -2.34 -3.29
C ALA A 661 10.97 -3.22 -3.97
N THR A 662 11.16 -4.54 -3.96
CA THR A 662 10.20 -5.51 -4.52
C THR A 662 8.89 -5.50 -3.73
N LEU A 663 8.95 -5.53 -2.39
CA LEU A 663 7.77 -5.45 -1.52
C LEU A 663 7.01 -4.12 -1.69
N ALA A 664 7.72 -3.01 -1.91
CA ALA A 664 7.10 -1.72 -2.22
C ALA A 664 6.36 -1.73 -3.57
N LEU A 665 6.95 -2.35 -4.61
CA LEU A 665 6.30 -2.55 -5.91
C LEU A 665 5.06 -3.46 -5.80
N GLU A 666 5.14 -4.56 -5.06
CA GLU A 666 3.98 -5.43 -4.81
C GLU A 666 2.85 -4.71 -4.06
N THR A 667 3.21 -3.82 -3.12
CA THR A 667 2.26 -2.98 -2.39
C THR A 667 1.60 -1.96 -3.32
N ALA A 668 2.37 -1.30 -4.21
CA ALA A 668 1.81 -0.45 -5.26
C ALA A 668 0.83 -1.23 -6.16
N ARG A 669 1.23 -2.42 -6.63
CA ARG A 669 0.39 -3.36 -7.39
C ARG A 669 -0.80 -3.89 -6.57
N GLY A 670 -0.80 -3.74 -5.25
CA GLY A 670 -1.95 -3.97 -4.37
C GLY A 670 -3.04 -2.92 -4.59
N PHE A 671 -2.68 -1.63 -4.55
CA PHE A 671 -3.62 -0.53 -4.80
C PHE A 671 -4.27 -0.60 -6.19
N ALA A 672 -3.51 -0.93 -7.24
CA ALA A 672 -4.06 -1.14 -8.58
C ALA A 672 -5.11 -2.27 -8.63
N ARG A 673 -4.87 -3.39 -7.92
CA ARG A 673 -5.85 -4.49 -7.77
C ARG A 673 -7.09 -4.10 -6.96
N GLN A 674 -7.04 -3.00 -6.21
CA GLN A 674 -8.16 -2.40 -5.49
C GLN A 674 -8.85 -1.26 -6.28
N ASN A 675 -8.38 -0.96 -7.50
CA ASN A 675 -8.72 0.23 -8.31
C ASN A 675 -8.36 1.59 -7.67
N ASP A 676 -7.47 1.63 -6.68
CA ASP A 676 -6.89 2.88 -6.18
C ASP A 676 -5.67 3.27 -7.03
N TRP A 677 -5.98 3.85 -8.19
CA TRP A 677 -4.98 4.29 -9.16
C TRP A 677 -4.14 5.48 -8.65
N GLU A 678 -4.66 6.30 -7.72
CA GLU A 678 -3.92 7.44 -7.17
C GLU A 678 -2.90 7.01 -6.10
N ALA A 679 -3.27 6.08 -5.21
CA ALA A 679 -2.32 5.51 -4.25
C ALA A 679 -1.24 4.68 -4.96
N ASN A 680 -1.61 3.94 -6.02
CA ASN A 680 -0.63 3.28 -6.87
C ASN A 680 0.34 4.29 -7.51
N GLU A 681 -0.17 5.29 -8.25
CA GLU A 681 0.66 6.26 -8.98
C GLU A 681 1.61 7.02 -8.02
N ARG A 682 1.12 7.35 -6.82
CA ARG A 682 1.90 7.97 -5.74
C ARG A 682 3.00 7.05 -5.22
N MET A 683 2.69 5.78 -4.95
CA MET A 683 3.66 4.80 -4.45
C MET A 683 4.74 4.46 -5.49
N LEU A 684 4.38 4.35 -6.78
CA LEU A 684 5.35 4.16 -7.86
C LEU A 684 6.28 5.36 -8.01
N LYS A 685 5.76 6.59 -7.92
CA LYS A 685 6.57 7.82 -7.93
C LYS A 685 7.52 7.91 -6.73
N GLU A 686 7.06 7.53 -5.55
CA GLU A 686 7.92 7.46 -4.36
C GLU A 686 9.03 6.41 -4.52
N LEU A 687 8.70 5.23 -5.06
CA LEU A 687 9.64 4.15 -5.34
C LEU A 687 10.77 4.62 -6.29
N LEU A 688 10.41 5.30 -7.38
CA LEU A 688 11.36 5.85 -8.35
C LEU A 688 12.23 6.98 -7.76
N ALA A 689 11.74 7.72 -6.77
CA ALA A 689 12.43 8.84 -6.14
C ALA A 689 13.51 8.41 -5.11
N ARG A 690 13.36 7.26 -4.44
CA ARG A 690 14.31 6.82 -3.39
C ARG A 690 15.69 6.46 -3.97
N PRO A 691 16.81 7.11 -3.57
CA PRO A 691 18.12 6.88 -4.18
C PRO A 691 18.63 5.44 -4.10
N GLN A 692 18.43 4.76 -2.96
CA GLN A 692 18.85 3.36 -2.81
C GLN A 692 18.16 2.38 -3.77
N TRP A 693 17.02 2.76 -4.36
CA TRP A 693 16.26 1.93 -5.31
C TRP A 693 16.56 2.28 -6.77
N GLN A 694 17.49 3.20 -7.05
CA GLN A 694 17.92 3.51 -8.42
C GLN A 694 18.58 2.32 -9.13
N ARG A 695 19.08 1.32 -8.40
CA ARG A 695 19.79 0.13 -8.91
C ARG A 695 19.03 -1.19 -8.75
N THR A 696 17.76 -1.21 -8.37
CA THR A 696 16.98 -2.45 -8.19
C THR A 696 16.20 -2.83 -9.45
N SER A 697 15.84 -4.11 -9.60
CA SER A 697 14.94 -4.60 -10.65
C SER A 697 13.54 -3.98 -10.55
N ALA A 698 13.06 -3.75 -9.33
CA ALA A 698 11.77 -3.15 -9.04
C ALA A 698 11.59 -1.76 -9.67
N ARG A 699 12.66 -0.97 -9.84
CA ARG A 699 12.62 0.33 -10.53
C ARG A 699 12.17 0.21 -11.99
N THR A 700 12.74 -0.74 -12.74
CA THR A 700 12.42 -0.91 -14.16
C THR A 700 10.96 -1.30 -14.35
N LEU A 701 10.46 -2.18 -13.48
CA LEU A 701 9.06 -2.59 -13.45
C LEU A 701 8.14 -1.43 -13.00
N ALA A 702 8.54 -0.64 -12.00
CA ALA A 702 7.77 0.52 -11.54
C ALA A 702 7.60 1.59 -12.61
N GLN A 703 8.60 1.81 -13.47
CA GLN A 703 8.47 2.71 -14.62
C GLN A 703 7.48 2.14 -15.65
N GLN A 704 7.59 0.85 -16.00
CA GLN A 704 6.67 0.19 -16.94
C GLN A 704 5.22 0.20 -16.45
N ASP A 705 5.00 -0.04 -15.15
CA ASP A 705 3.67 0.08 -14.52
C ASP A 705 3.13 1.52 -14.65
N LEU A 706 3.95 2.52 -14.35
CA LEU A 706 3.56 3.95 -14.41
C LEU A 706 3.25 4.39 -15.85
N ASP A 707 4.04 3.96 -16.83
CA ASP A 707 3.81 4.22 -18.26
C ASP A 707 2.49 3.54 -18.72
N SER A 708 2.19 2.34 -18.22
CA SER A 708 0.93 1.64 -18.50
C SER A 708 -0.30 2.38 -17.94
N ILE A 709 -0.18 2.98 -16.74
CA ILE A 709 -1.26 3.76 -16.11
C ILE A 709 -1.51 5.06 -16.88
N ALA A 710 -0.46 5.71 -17.38
CA ALA A 710 -0.61 6.87 -18.26
C ALA A 710 -1.36 6.50 -19.56
N SER A 711 -1.06 5.34 -20.15
CA SER A 711 -1.76 4.81 -21.33
C SER A 711 -3.25 4.52 -21.03
N ILE A 712 -3.55 3.84 -19.92
CA ILE A 712 -4.93 3.53 -19.49
C ILE A 712 -5.74 4.81 -19.24
N ARG A 713 -5.17 5.79 -18.53
CA ARG A 713 -5.83 7.09 -18.29
C ARG A 713 -6.11 7.83 -19.60
N GLY A 714 -5.18 7.79 -20.56
CA GLY A 714 -5.37 8.34 -21.90
C GLY A 714 -6.49 7.67 -22.69
N GLN A 715 -6.58 6.33 -22.66
CA GLN A 715 -7.67 5.58 -23.29
C GLN A 715 -9.03 5.88 -22.64
N GLN A 716 -9.10 5.96 -21.31
CA GLN A 716 -10.32 6.33 -20.60
C GLN A 716 -10.79 7.75 -20.94
N GLN A 717 -9.87 8.72 -21.05
CA GLN A 717 -10.21 10.09 -21.48
C GLN A 717 -10.71 10.13 -22.93
N ALA A 718 -10.06 9.39 -23.84
CA ALA A 718 -10.52 9.26 -25.23
C ALA A 718 -11.94 8.67 -25.31
N TRP A 719 -12.22 7.59 -24.58
CA TRP A 719 -13.57 7.00 -24.53
C TRP A 719 -14.60 7.92 -23.85
N GLN A 720 -14.22 8.71 -22.84
CA GLN A 720 -15.12 9.71 -22.26
C GLN A 720 -15.50 10.80 -23.27
N GLU A 721 -14.57 11.26 -24.10
CA GLU A 721 -14.85 12.28 -25.12
C GLU A 721 -15.63 11.69 -26.31
N GLU A 722 -15.28 10.47 -26.75
CA GLU A 722 -16.01 9.72 -27.78
C GLU A 722 -17.46 9.45 -27.35
N LEU A 723 -17.65 8.98 -26.11
CA LEU A 723 -18.97 8.76 -25.51
C LEU A 723 -19.77 10.07 -25.44
N ARG A 724 -19.16 11.15 -24.95
CA ARG A 724 -19.82 12.47 -24.87
C ARG A 724 -20.27 12.94 -26.26
N LYS A 725 -19.48 12.71 -27.31
CA LYS A 725 -19.86 13.03 -28.70
C LYS A 725 -21.03 12.16 -29.18
N ALA A 726 -21.00 10.85 -28.96
CA ALA A 726 -22.10 9.94 -29.34
C ALA A 726 -23.42 10.31 -28.63
N MET A 727 -23.35 10.61 -27.32
CA MET A 727 -24.51 11.02 -26.51
C MET A 727 -25.09 12.37 -26.95
N LEU A 728 -24.25 13.36 -27.27
CA LEU A 728 -24.70 14.65 -27.81
C LEU A 728 -25.23 14.55 -29.25
N ALA A 729 -24.80 13.55 -30.03
CA ALA A 729 -25.37 13.24 -31.34
C ALA A 729 -26.68 12.44 -31.26
N GLY A 730 -26.99 11.82 -30.12
CA GLY A 730 -28.13 10.92 -29.95
C GLY A 730 -27.91 9.51 -30.50
N ASP A 731 -26.66 9.11 -30.79
CA ASP A 731 -26.34 7.75 -31.21
C ASP A 731 -26.40 6.82 -29.99
N THR A 732 -27.54 6.16 -29.83
CA THR A 732 -27.79 5.25 -28.72
C THR A 732 -26.95 3.96 -28.80
N THR A 733 -26.59 3.52 -30.01
CA THR A 733 -25.85 2.27 -30.24
C THR A 733 -24.38 2.44 -29.89
N THR A 734 -23.75 3.49 -30.43
CA THR A 734 -22.34 3.82 -30.13
C THR A 734 -22.17 4.19 -28.65
N SER A 735 -23.12 4.93 -28.06
CA SER A 735 -23.07 5.28 -26.64
C SER A 735 -23.08 4.04 -25.74
N LEU A 736 -23.96 3.07 -26.02
CA LEU A 736 -24.01 1.80 -25.26
C LEU A 736 -22.75 0.96 -25.46
N ALA A 737 -22.21 0.89 -26.68
CA ALA A 737 -20.99 0.15 -26.97
C ALA A 737 -19.75 0.73 -26.25
N ILE A 738 -19.64 2.05 -26.15
CA ILE A 738 -18.53 2.69 -25.39
C ILE A 738 -18.74 2.53 -23.89
N ALA A 739 -19.97 2.66 -23.39
CA ALA A 739 -20.28 2.42 -21.97
C ALA A 739 -19.90 1.00 -21.51
N GLN A 740 -20.16 0.00 -22.34
CA GLN A 740 -19.76 -1.39 -22.09
C GLN A 740 -18.23 -1.54 -22.04
N LYS A 741 -17.48 -0.95 -22.98
CA LYS A 741 -16.00 -0.92 -22.94
C LYS A 741 -15.46 -0.25 -21.66
N MET A 742 -16.13 0.79 -21.20
CA MET A 742 -15.79 1.52 -19.98
C MET A 742 -16.27 0.86 -18.67
N GLY A 743 -17.03 -0.25 -18.74
CA GLY A 743 -17.60 -0.92 -17.55
C GLY A 743 -18.68 -0.11 -16.83
N LEU A 744 -19.29 0.89 -17.48
CA LEU A 744 -20.31 1.74 -16.88
C LEU A 744 -21.61 0.96 -16.65
N ARG A 745 -22.08 0.90 -15.40
CA ARG A 745 -23.37 0.27 -15.04
C ARG A 745 -24.59 1.02 -15.57
N TYR A 746 -24.43 2.30 -15.91
CA TYR A 746 -25.45 3.15 -16.54
C TYR A 746 -24.79 4.30 -17.30
N LEU A 747 -25.41 4.74 -18.39
CA LEU A 747 -25.11 6.00 -19.09
C LEU A 747 -25.80 7.17 -18.38
N PRO A 748 -25.24 8.40 -18.30
CA PRO A 748 -25.96 9.56 -17.77
C PRO A 748 -27.21 9.93 -18.61
N LEU A 749 -28.18 10.62 -17.99
CA LEU A 749 -29.46 10.95 -18.63
C LEU A 749 -29.28 12.09 -19.63
N VAL A 750 -29.59 11.87 -20.92
CA VAL A 750 -29.51 12.89 -21.96
C VAL A 750 -30.89 13.36 -22.36
N VAL A 751 -31.14 14.66 -22.22
CA VAL A 751 -32.37 15.31 -22.70
C VAL A 751 -32.10 15.89 -24.08
N HIS A 752 -32.68 15.28 -25.11
CA HIS A 752 -32.72 15.83 -26.47
C HIS A 752 -34.10 16.43 -26.73
N SER A 753 -34.17 17.55 -27.46
CA SER A 753 -35.46 18.05 -27.96
C SER A 753 -35.43 18.24 -29.47
N GLN A 754 -36.58 18.01 -30.10
CA GLN A 754 -36.80 18.35 -31.49
C GLN A 754 -37.82 19.51 -31.57
N PRO A 755 -37.42 20.72 -32.02
CA PRO A 755 -36.06 21.14 -32.38
C PRO A 755 -35.14 21.44 -31.18
N SER A 756 -33.81 21.35 -31.37
CA SER A 756 -32.77 21.43 -30.33
C SER A 756 -32.38 22.86 -29.93
N GLY A 757 -31.92 23.05 -28.68
CA GLY A 757 -31.74 24.37 -28.06
C GLY A 757 -33.00 24.85 -27.36
N ALA A 758 -33.67 23.95 -26.63
CA ALA A 758 -34.77 24.27 -25.71
C ALA A 758 -34.25 24.34 -24.27
N ASP A 759 -34.80 25.22 -23.44
CA ASP A 759 -34.50 25.29 -22.02
C ASP A 759 -35.03 24.04 -21.31
N VAL A 760 -34.19 23.39 -20.51
CA VAL A 760 -34.57 22.32 -19.60
C VAL A 760 -34.64 22.88 -18.19
N LEU A 761 -35.81 22.77 -17.55
CA LEU A 761 -36.05 23.20 -16.18
C LEU A 761 -36.30 21.99 -15.28
N ARG A 762 -35.71 22.01 -14.09
CA ARG A 762 -35.99 21.09 -12.98
C ARG A 762 -36.42 21.92 -11.78
N ASP A 763 -37.51 21.52 -11.13
CA ASP A 763 -38.06 22.21 -9.94
C ASP A 763 -38.26 23.73 -10.16
N GLY A 764 -38.65 24.12 -11.39
CA GLY A 764 -38.85 25.51 -11.81
C GLY A 764 -37.58 26.30 -12.15
N LYS A 765 -36.38 25.73 -11.96
CA LYS A 765 -35.09 26.36 -12.26
C LYS A 765 -34.51 25.82 -13.57
N SER A 766 -34.04 26.70 -14.47
CA SER A 766 -33.28 26.26 -15.65
C SER A 766 -31.96 25.62 -15.25
N ILE A 767 -31.66 24.45 -15.82
CA ILE A 767 -30.45 23.65 -15.59
C ILE A 767 -29.57 23.53 -16.83
N GLY A 768 -30.02 24.02 -17.99
CA GLY A 768 -29.27 24.02 -19.24
C GLY A 768 -30.19 23.98 -20.46
N THR A 769 -29.60 23.87 -21.66
CA THR A 769 -30.32 23.77 -22.93
C THR A 769 -30.05 22.44 -23.63
N THR A 770 -31.04 21.89 -24.34
CA THR A 770 -30.88 20.65 -25.11
C THR A 770 -29.89 20.80 -26.29
N PRO A 771 -29.10 19.76 -26.64
CA PRO A 771 -28.95 18.48 -25.95
C PRO A 771 -28.18 18.62 -24.62
N LEU A 772 -28.78 18.13 -23.53
CA LEU A 772 -28.28 18.31 -22.16
C LEU A 772 -27.98 16.95 -21.52
N ILE A 773 -26.74 16.74 -21.06
CA ILE A 773 -26.35 15.55 -20.30
C ILE A 773 -26.49 15.85 -18.80
N LEU A 774 -27.12 14.95 -18.07
CA LEU A 774 -27.37 15.02 -16.62
C LEU A 774 -26.77 13.79 -15.93
N ASP A 775 -25.68 14.01 -15.19
CA ASP A 775 -25.00 13.00 -14.39
C ASP A 775 -25.79 12.70 -13.10
N MET A 776 -26.80 11.83 -13.22
CA MET A 776 -27.65 11.39 -12.10
C MET A 776 -27.69 9.85 -11.96
N PRO A 777 -27.72 9.30 -10.73
CA PRO A 777 -27.84 7.87 -10.48
C PRO A 777 -29.11 7.26 -11.11
N ALA A 778 -29.06 5.98 -11.46
CA ALA A 778 -30.19 5.27 -12.07
C ALA A 778 -31.50 5.36 -11.24
N GLY A 779 -31.40 5.33 -9.90
CA GLY A 779 -32.56 5.41 -9.01
C GLY A 779 -33.24 6.78 -8.98
N GLU A 780 -32.53 7.89 -9.22
CA GLU A 780 -33.12 9.24 -9.21
C GLU A 780 -33.90 9.54 -10.50
N ARG A 781 -33.50 8.96 -11.63
CA ARG A 781 -34.09 9.22 -12.96
C ARG A 781 -35.58 8.88 -13.04
N ALA A 782 -35.98 7.78 -12.43
CA ALA A 782 -37.37 7.34 -12.45
C ALA A 782 -38.32 8.36 -11.78
N ALA A 783 -37.79 9.18 -10.87
CA ALA A 783 -38.53 10.20 -10.13
C ALA A 783 -38.28 11.64 -10.62
N VAL A 784 -37.28 11.90 -11.48
CA VAL A 784 -37.04 13.26 -11.99
C VAL A 784 -38.12 13.66 -12.99
N THR A 785 -38.73 14.81 -12.75
CA THR A 785 -39.63 15.46 -13.72
C THR A 785 -38.94 16.70 -14.26
N LEU A 786 -38.93 16.85 -15.59
CA LEU A 786 -38.24 17.91 -16.31
C LEU A 786 -39.25 18.63 -17.20
N ARG A 787 -39.24 19.96 -17.12
CA ARG A 787 -40.05 20.84 -17.96
C ARG A 787 -39.17 21.38 -19.07
N VAL A 788 -39.44 20.98 -20.31
CA VAL A 788 -38.71 21.45 -21.50
C VAL A 788 -39.55 22.50 -22.21
N GLN A 789 -38.96 23.64 -22.55
CA GLN A 789 -39.67 24.76 -23.18
C GLN A 789 -38.78 25.51 -24.17
N ARG A 790 -39.39 26.11 -25.19
CA ARG A 790 -38.70 26.94 -26.19
C ARG A 790 -39.63 28.06 -26.66
N ALA A 791 -39.08 29.24 -26.96
CA ALA A 791 -39.87 30.36 -27.48
C ALA A 791 -40.61 29.97 -28.78
N GLY A 792 -41.94 30.10 -28.77
CA GLY A 792 -42.83 29.72 -29.89
C GLY A 792 -43.10 28.21 -30.02
N PHE A 793 -42.85 27.44 -28.96
CA PHE A 793 -43.22 26.02 -28.85
C PHE A 793 -43.93 25.79 -27.50
N ASP A 794 -44.83 24.82 -27.49
CA ASP A 794 -45.59 24.47 -26.30
C ASP A 794 -44.68 23.81 -25.25
N VAL A 795 -44.97 24.08 -23.97
CA VAL A 795 -44.21 23.55 -22.84
C VAL A 795 -44.55 22.07 -22.65
N VAL A 796 -43.53 21.21 -22.64
CA VAL A 796 -43.70 19.77 -22.43
C VAL A 796 -43.06 19.38 -21.09
N GLU A 797 -43.82 18.67 -20.27
CA GLU A 797 -43.37 18.09 -19.01
C GLU A 797 -43.13 16.59 -19.21
N VAL A 798 -41.90 16.14 -18.95
CA VAL A 798 -41.46 14.75 -19.17
C VAL A 798 -40.85 14.17 -17.90
N GLN A 799 -41.09 12.89 -17.65
CA GLN A 799 -40.46 12.15 -16.56
C GLN A 799 -39.23 11.39 -17.08
N GLY A 800 -38.16 11.30 -16.29
CA GLY A 800 -36.97 10.51 -16.64
C GLY A 800 -37.23 9.00 -16.71
N SER A 801 -38.37 8.53 -16.21
CA SER A 801 -38.91 7.18 -16.43
C SER A 801 -39.26 6.89 -17.89
N ALA A 802 -39.49 7.92 -18.72
CA ALA A 802 -39.76 7.79 -20.16
C ALA A 802 -38.49 7.74 -21.02
N ALA A 803 -37.29 7.66 -20.42
CA ALA A 803 -36.04 7.62 -21.15
C ALA A 803 -35.82 6.24 -21.81
N GLU A 804 -35.63 6.24 -23.13
CA GLU A 804 -35.21 5.08 -23.92
C GLU A 804 -33.90 4.51 -23.37
N GLY A 805 -33.84 3.18 -23.20
CA GLY A 805 -32.73 2.48 -22.56
C GLY A 805 -32.47 2.89 -21.09
N GLY A 806 -33.34 3.69 -20.46
CA GLY A 806 -33.12 4.28 -19.13
C GLY A 806 -32.14 5.46 -19.09
N TRP A 807 -31.79 6.04 -20.25
CA TRP A 807 -30.82 7.15 -20.32
C TRP A 807 -31.03 8.16 -21.46
N PHE A 808 -31.72 7.84 -22.55
CA PHE A 808 -31.96 8.78 -23.66
C PHE A 808 -33.40 9.29 -23.62
N LEU A 809 -33.62 10.58 -23.38
CA LEU A 809 -34.95 11.19 -23.24
C LEU A 809 -35.24 12.13 -24.43
N PRO A 810 -35.87 11.63 -25.52
CA PRO A 810 -36.28 12.45 -26.65
C PRO A 810 -37.56 13.23 -26.33
N VAL A 811 -37.56 14.53 -26.61
CA VAL A 811 -38.69 15.43 -26.33
C VAL A 811 -39.10 16.17 -27.60
N GLY A 812 -40.15 15.69 -28.26
CA GLY A 812 -40.79 16.43 -29.35
C GLY A 812 -41.53 17.65 -28.80
N LEU A 813 -41.23 18.84 -29.32
CA LEU A 813 -41.92 20.08 -28.96
C LEU A 813 -42.88 20.47 -30.09
N GLU A 814 -44.19 20.53 -29.81
CA GLU A 814 -45.16 21.08 -30.76
C GLU A 814 -44.97 22.59 -30.90
N ARG A 815 -45.00 23.11 -32.13
CA ARG A 815 -45.04 24.56 -32.39
C ARG A 815 -46.34 25.11 -31.78
N THR A 816 -46.26 26.23 -31.06
CA THR A 816 -47.46 26.87 -30.49
C THR A 816 -48.34 27.39 -31.62
N ALA A 817 -49.62 27.00 -31.64
CA ALA A 817 -50.60 27.50 -32.59
C ALA A 817 -51.17 28.85 -32.12
N THR A 818 -51.21 29.86 -32.98
CA THR A 818 -51.77 31.19 -32.69
C THR A 818 -53.29 31.20 -32.63
N GLY A 819 -53.93 30.17 -33.22
CA GLY A 819 -55.34 29.86 -33.05
C GLY A 819 -55.58 28.38 -33.25
N ARG A 820 -56.45 27.78 -32.42
CA ARG A 820 -56.87 26.38 -32.50
C ARG A 820 -58.39 26.31 -32.44
N PHE A 821 -59.01 25.71 -33.45
CA PHE A 821 -60.46 25.64 -33.58
C PHE A 821 -60.91 24.21 -33.86
N ASP A 822 -61.88 23.74 -33.08
CA ASP A 822 -62.53 22.45 -33.30
C ASP A 822 -63.87 22.66 -33.99
N LEU A 823 -64.00 22.14 -35.21
CA LEU A 823 -65.20 22.34 -36.02
C LEU A 823 -66.31 21.34 -35.72
N LYS A 824 -66.03 20.21 -35.06
CA LYS A 824 -67.00 19.12 -34.84
C LYS A 824 -67.69 18.66 -36.14
N MET A 825 -66.99 18.67 -37.27
CA MET A 825 -67.48 18.19 -38.57
C MET A 825 -66.37 17.49 -39.35
N THR A 826 -66.71 16.48 -40.13
CA THR A 826 -65.74 15.83 -41.04
C THR A 826 -65.50 16.73 -42.26
N VAL A 827 -64.36 17.41 -42.29
CA VAL A 827 -63.99 18.29 -43.41
C VAL A 827 -63.48 17.46 -44.57
N THR A 828 -64.05 17.68 -45.75
CA THR A 828 -63.68 16.96 -46.98
C THR A 828 -63.28 17.89 -48.12
N ALA A 829 -63.80 19.12 -48.14
CA ALA A 829 -63.43 20.13 -49.12
C ALA A 829 -61.99 20.64 -48.88
N ARG A 830 -61.24 20.89 -49.95
CA ARG A 830 -59.87 21.43 -49.87
C ARG A 830 -59.87 22.80 -49.16
N PRO A 831 -59.09 22.97 -48.06
CA PRO A 831 -58.96 24.26 -47.40
C PRO A 831 -58.46 25.34 -48.37
N THR A 832 -59.17 26.48 -48.39
CA THR A 832 -58.90 27.57 -49.34
C THR A 832 -58.93 28.91 -48.62
N ALA A 833 -57.98 29.79 -48.91
CA ALA A 833 -57.95 31.15 -48.35
C ALA A 833 -58.67 32.14 -49.26
N ILE A 834 -59.63 32.89 -48.73
CA ILE A 834 -60.39 33.92 -49.45
C ILE A 834 -60.60 35.11 -48.50
N ASN A 835 -60.17 36.31 -48.93
CA ASN A 835 -60.34 37.57 -48.18
C ASN A 835 -59.86 37.49 -46.72
N ASP A 836 -58.65 36.98 -46.51
CA ASP A 836 -58.02 36.75 -45.19
C ASP A 836 -58.82 35.87 -44.22
N ARG A 837 -59.64 34.96 -44.78
CA ARG A 837 -60.32 33.89 -44.04
C ARG A 837 -60.00 32.53 -44.65
N LEU A 838 -59.82 31.52 -43.80
CA LEU A 838 -59.84 30.11 -44.19
C LEU A 838 -61.29 29.69 -44.44
N TRP A 839 -61.57 29.15 -45.63
CA TRP A 839 -62.84 28.55 -46.01
C TRP A 839 -62.66 27.05 -46.24
N ILE A 840 -63.57 26.27 -45.64
CA ILE A 840 -63.54 24.81 -45.53
C ILE A 840 -64.96 24.29 -45.39
N ALA A 841 -65.22 23.07 -45.86
CA ALA A 841 -66.57 22.51 -45.85
C ALA A 841 -66.63 20.99 -45.70
N SER A 842 -67.80 20.56 -45.24
CA SER A 842 -68.29 19.19 -45.16
C SER A 842 -69.62 19.10 -45.93
N ARG A 843 -70.16 17.89 -46.13
CA ARG A 843 -71.50 17.69 -46.72
C ARG A 843 -72.65 18.37 -45.95
N GLN A 844 -72.42 18.72 -44.68
CA GLN A 844 -73.40 19.36 -43.79
C GLN A 844 -73.30 20.89 -43.77
N GLY A 845 -72.17 21.47 -44.18
CA GLY A 845 -71.96 22.91 -44.09
C GLY A 845 -70.52 23.36 -44.28
N ALA A 846 -70.36 24.67 -44.47
CA ALA A 846 -69.07 25.37 -44.51
C ALA A 846 -68.75 26.06 -43.18
N ALA A 847 -67.47 26.35 -42.97
CA ALA A 847 -66.99 27.25 -41.93
C ALA A 847 -66.00 28.28 -42.50
N SER A 848 -66.01 29.48 -41.93
CA SER A 848 -65.11 30.57 -42.30
C SER A 848 -64.41 31.16 -41.08
N ILE A 849 -63.08 31.04 -41.03
CA ILE A 849 -62.24 31.36 -39.87
C ILE A 849 -61.21 32.41 -40.24
N ALA A 850 -61.09 33.48 -39.46
CA ALA A 850 -59.93 34.35 -39.49
C ALA A 850 -59.13 34.19 -38.17
N PRO A 851 -57.81 34.38 -38.18
CA PRO A 851 -57.01 34.42 -36.95
C PRO A 851 -57.61 35.37 -35.91
N GLY A 852 -57.70 34.93 -34.65
CA GLY A 852 -58.26 35.70 -33.54
C GLY A 852 -59.77 36.00 -33.61
N GLN A 853 -60.50 35.56 -34.64
CA GLN A 853 -61.95 35.79 -34.79
C GLN A 853 -62.78 34.53 -34.48
N PRO A 854 -64.05 34.69 -34.05
CA PRO A 854 -64.96 33.56 -33.91
C PRO A 854 -65.25 32.88 -35.25
N VAL A 855 -65.38 31.55 -35.21
CA VAL A 855 -65.72 30.71 -36.37
C VAL A 855 -67.13 31.02 -36.85
N GLN A 856 -67.27 31.50 -38.08
CA GLN A 856 -68.57 31.60 -38.76
C GLN A 856 -68.92 30.24 -39.36
N ARG A 857 -70.18 29.82 -39.28
CA ARG A 857 -70.69 28.51 -39.72
C ARG A 857 -71.91 28.69 -40.62
N PHE A 858 -71.99 27.87 -41.66
CA PHE A 858 -72.99 27.96 -42.72
C PHE A 858 -73.54 26.56 -43.01
N ALA A 859 -74.74 26.23 -42.50
CA ALA A 859 -75.35 24.92 -42.69
C ALA A 859 -75.86 24.77 -44.14
N PHE A 860 -75.51 23.68 -44.82
CA PHE A 860 -75.93 23.43 -46.21
C PHE A 860 -77.33 22.81 -46.33
N GLU A 861 -77.99 22.51 -45.22
CA GLU A 861 -79.36 21.95 -45.16
C GLU A 861 -80.35 22.82 -45.95
N ASN A 862 -81.16 22.18 -46.79
CA ASN A 862 -82.24 22.87 -47.51
C ASN A 862 -83.31 23.39 -46.53
N PRO A 863 -83.63 24.70 -46.50
CA PRO A 863 -84.68 25.25 -45.65
C PRO A 863 -86.04 24.58 -45.93
N GLY A 864 -86.55 23.84 -44.95
CA GLY A 864 -87.85 23.17 -45.01
C GLY A 864 -87.83 21.70 -45.44
N THR A 865 -86.73 21.15 -45.96
CA THR A 865 -86.59 19.70 -46.21
C THR A 865 -85.55 19.01 -45.33
N GLY A 866 -84.52 19.74 -44.88
CA GLY A 866 -83.42 19.17 -44.10
C GLY A 866 -82.42 18.34 -44.92
N ASP A 867 -82.57 18.29 -46.25
CA ASP A 867 -81.63 17.56 -47.11
C ASP A 867 -80.24 18.19 -47.03
N VAL A 868 -79.26 17.42 -46.58
CA VAL A 868 -77.82 17.72 -46.75
C VAL A 868 -77.35 17.31 -48.15
N ILE A 869 -76.09 17.60 -48.50
CA ILE A 869 -75.49 17.03 -49.73
C ILE A 869 -75.27 15.52 -49.49
N GLY A 870 -75.66 14.67 -50.45
CA GLY A 870 -75.46 13.23 -50.36
C GLY A 870 -73.99 12.83 -50.51
N GLN A 871 -73.29 13.51 -51.41
CA GLN A 871 -71.87 13.33 -51.70
C GLN A 871 -70.96 14.25 -50.84
N PRO A 872 -69.73 13.80 -50.50
CA PRO A 872 -68.70 14.69 -49.99
C PRO A 872 -68.33 15.77 -51.03
N LEU A 873 -67.95 16.95 -50.55
CA LEU A 873 -67.27 17.96 -51.35
C LEU A 873 -65.77 17.69 -51.31
N TYR A 874 -65.08 17.84 -52.43
CA TYR A 874 -63.61 17.70 -52.51
C TYR A 874 -62.92 18.99 -52.97
N ALA A 875 -63.59 19.77 -53.84
CA ALA A 875 -63.09 21.01 -54.40
C ALA A 875 -62.72 22.06 -53.34
N GLY A 876 -61.79 22.94 -53.72
CA GLY A 876 -61.56 24.19 -53.00
C GLY A 876 -62.69 25.19 -53.26
N ALA A 877 -62.88 26.11 -52.32
CA ALA A 877 -63.90 27.15 -52.43
C ALA A 877 -63.46 28.24 -53.44
N LEU A 878 -64.39 28.75 -54.25
CA LEU A 878 -64.13 29.91 -55.11
C LEU A 878 -64.63 31.19 -54.44
N GLY A 879 -63.74 32.17 -54.27
CA GLY A 879 -64.10 33.53 -53.88
C GLY A 879 -64.57 34.35 -55.07
N THR A 880 -65.70 35.04 -54.93
CA THR A 880 -66.33 35.86 -55.99
C THR A 880 -66.85 37.18 -55.40
N THR A 881 -67.43 38.05 -56.23
CA THR A 881 -68.00 39.34 -55.78
C THR A 881 -69.33 39.23 -55.02
N ASP A 882 -70.08 38.14 -55.23
CA ASP A 882 -71.40 37.91 -54.61
C ASP A 882 -71.37 36.92 -53.44
N GLY A 883 -70.37 36.01 -53.39
CA GLY A 883 -70.19 35.09 -52.27
C GLY A 883 -68.97 34.17 -52.36
N VAL A 884 -69.02 33.08 -51.60
CA VAL A 884 -68.06 31.97 -51.67
C VAL A 884 -68.78 30.72 -52.18
N TRP A 885 -68.25 30.14 -53.25
CA TRP A 885 -68.89 29.07 -54.01
C TRP A 885 -68.20 27.73 -53.79
N TYR A 886 -69.00 26.67 -53.66
CA TYR A 886 -68.54 25.29 -53.49
C TYR A 886 -69.22 24.36 -54.52
N PRO A 887 -68.49 23.81 -55.52
CA PRO A 887 -69.07 22.83 -56.43
C PRO A 887 -69.20 21.45 -55.76
N THR A 888 -70.03 20.59 -56.36
CA THR A 888 -70.31 19.24 -55.86
C THR A 888 -70.28 18.18 -56.97
N ARG A 889 -70.22 16.91 -56.56
CA ARG A 889 -70.46 15.76 -57.45
C ARG A 889 -71.93 15.58 -57.86
N GLU A 890 -72.85 16.41 -57.37
CA GLU A 890 -74.29 16.34 -57.65
C GLU A 890 -74.74 17.27 -58.78
N ALA A 891 -73.78 17.90 -59.48
CA ALA A 891 -74.04 18.93 -60.51
C ALA A 891 -74.80 20.16 -59.97
N ILE A 892 -74.55 20.48 -58.69
CA ILE A 892 -74.90 21.77 -58.07
C ILE A 892 -73.63 22.45 -57.52
N ALA A 893 -73.65 23.78 -57.48
CA ALA A 893 -72.75 24.60 -56.69
C ALA A 893 -73.54 25.28 -55.55
N ILE A 894 -72.95 25.36 -54.37
CA ILE A 894 -73.51 26.09 -53.23
C ILE A 894 -72.84 27.46 -53.12
N ARG A 895 -73.63 28.54 -53.25
CA ARG A 895 -73.20 29.92 -53.01
C ARG A 895 -73.50 30.30 -51.56
N VAL A 896 -72.47 30.60 -50.78
CA VAL A 896 -72.56 31.25 -49.47
C VAL A 896 -72.40 32.76 -49.69
N GLY A 897 -73.53 33.46 -49.84
CA GLY A 897 -73.58 34.89 -50.13
C GLY A 897 -74.02 35.74 -48.94
N LYS A 898 -74.08 37.06 -49.13
CA LYS A 898 -74.57 38.00 -48.09
C LYS A 898 -76.03 37.77 -47.70
N ASN A 899 -76.83 37.17 -48.60
CA ASN A 899 -78.26 36.94 -48.43
C ASN A 899 -78.59 35.54 -47.86
N GLY A 900 -77.57 34.72 -47.55
CA GLY A 900 -77.74 33.35 -47.09
C GLY A 900 -77.04 32.34 -48.00
N ILE A 901 -77.64 31.15 -48.13
CA ILE A 901 -77.05 29.99 -48.79
C ILE A 901 -77.98 29.54 -49.91
N GLU A 902 -77.44 29.44 -51.12
CA GLU A 902 -78.20 29.12 -52.34
C GLU A 902 -77.59 27.91 -53.05
N ARG A 903 -78.44 27.07 -53.66
CA ARG A 903 -78.01 25.94 -54.50
C ARG A 903 -78.31 26.28 -55.96
N LEU A 904 -77.29 26.30 -56.80
CA LEU A 904 -77.37 26.63 -58.21
C LEU A 904 -76.94 25.42 -59.04
N ALA A 905 -77.70 25.07 -60.08
CA ALA A 905 -77.34 23.97 -60.96
C ALA A 905 -76.12 24.35 -61.84
N ILE A 906 -75.26 23.37 -62.13
CA ILE A 906 -74.06 23.53 -62.96
C ILE A 906 -73.99 22.40 -63.99
N ALA A 907 -73.49 22.70 -65.20
CA ALA A 907 -73.53 21.81 -66.36
C ALA A 907 -72.64 20.55 -66.29
N GLY A 908 -71.93 20.33 -65.19
CA GLY A 908 -71.07 19.17 -64.97
C GLY A 908 -70.77 18.93 -63.49
N ARG A 909 -70.10 17.81 -63.20
CA ARG A 909 -69.71 17.37 -61.85
C ARG A 909 -68.21 17.56 -61.68
N THR A 910 -67.75 18.12 -60.57
CA THR A 910 -66.32 18.37 -60.35
C THR A 910 -65.87 18.18 -58.91
N ASP A 911 -64.61 17.75 -58.77
CA ASP A 911 -63.84 17.71 -57.51
C ASP A 911 -62.80 18.85 -57.44
N LEU A 912 -62.82 19.76 -58.40
CA LEU A 912 -61.83 20.82 -58.60
C LEU A 912 -62.49 22.22 -58.41
N PRO A 913 -61.71 23.27 -58.08
CA PRO A 913 -62.25 24.62 -57.95
C PRO A 913 -62.93 25.12 -59.23
N LEU A 914 -63.95 25.96 -59.04
CA LEU A 914 -64.63 26.69 -60.11
C LEU A 914 -63.79 27.88 -60.62
N VAL A 915 -64.19 28.41 -61.77
CA VAL A 915 -63.86 29.76 -62.25
C VAL A 915 -65.13 30.57 -62.40
N ASP A 916 -65.05 31.86 -62.08
CA ASP A 916 -66.07 32.87 -62.34
C ASP A 916 -65.56 33.78 -63.46
N TYR A 917 -66.37 33.96 -64.51
CA TYR A 917 -66.09 34.84 -65.65
C TYR A 917 -67.33 35.69 -65.96
N ALA A 918 -67.17 37.01 -65.99
CA ALA A 918 -68.18 37.93 -66.51
C ALA A 918 -67.88 38.20 -67.99
N SER A 919 -68.87 38.03 -68.86
CA SER A 919 -68.70 38.20 -70.30
C SER A 919 -68.52 39.66 -70.69
N GLU A 920 -67.44 39.97 -71.39
CA GLU A 920 -67.25 41.28 -72.03
C GLU A 920 -68.11 41.42 -73.30
N LEU A 921 -68.40 40.30 -73.98
CA LEU A 921 -69.18 40.27 -75.22
C LEU A 921 -70.70 40.29 -74.98
N ILE A 922 -71.18 39.74 -73.86
CA ILE A 922 -72.60 39.57 -73.55
C ILE A 922 -72.92 40.25 -72.21
N VAL A 923 -73.29 41.52 -72.28
CA VAL A 923 -73.51 42.39 -71.11
C VAL A 923 -74.40 41.76 -70.05
N GLY A 924 -73.86 41.57 -68.85
CA GLY A 924 -74.58 41.02 -67.70
C GLY A 924 -74.71 39.50 -67.70
N ARG A 925 -74.05 38.78 -68.61
CA ARG A 925 -73.88 37.33 -68.58
C ARG A 925 -72.65 36.95 -67.76
N ARG A 926 -72.77 35.90 -66.97
CA ARG A 926 -71.72 35.40 -66.09
C ARG A 926 -71.68 33.89 -66.11
N PHE A 927 -70.52 33.34 -66.41
CA PHE A 927 -70.27 31.91 -66.56
C PHE A 927 -69.51 31.37 -65.35
N ILE A 928 -70.07 30.33 -64.75
CA ILE A 928 -69.40 29.47 -63.77
C ILE A 928 -68.78 28.30 -64.54
N ILE A 929 -67.47 28.34 -64.71
CA ILE A 929 -66.68 27.43 -65.56
C ILE A 929 -66.01 26.36 -64.69
N LEU A 930 -66.03 25.10 -65.12
CA LEU A 930 -65.56 23.96 -64.32
C LEU A 930 -64.89 22.85 -65.14
N ALA A 931 -63.97 22.15 -64.49
CA ALA A 931 -63.28 20.96 -65.00
C ALA A 931 -64.06 19.70 -64.60
N GLY A 932 -64.76 19.07 -65.53
CA GLY A 932 -65.61 17.90 -65.30
C GLY A 932 -64.83 16.63 -64.97
N ILE A 933 -65.41 15.77 -64.11
CA ILE A 933 -64.88 14.41 -63.83
C ILE A 933 -65.02 13.45 -65.02
N ASP A 934 -65.77 13.83 -66.06
CA ASP A 934 -65.86 13.18 -67.36
C ASP A 934 -64.73 13.63 -68.33
N GLY A 935 -63.89 14.58 -67.91
CA GLY A 935 -62.83 15.16 -68.72
C GLY A 935 -63.31 16.25 -69.68
N ALA A 936 -64.55 16.74 -69.61
CA ALA A 936 -64.99 17.92 -70.36
C ALA A 936 -64.76 19.21 -69.55
N LEU A 937 -64.56 20.34 -70.23
CA LEU A 937 -64.85 21.65 -69.61
C LEU A 937 -66.34 21.92 -69.76
N HIS A 938 -66.95 22.50 -68.74
CA HIS A 938 -68.33 22.99 -68.82
C HIS A 938 -68.40 24.43 -68.32
N ALA A 939 -69.40 25.16 -68.79
CA ALA A 939 -69.82 26.40 -68.15
C ALA A 939 -71.33 26.47 -68.04
N SER A 940 -71.83 26.98 -66.91
CA SER A 940 -73.23 27.39 -66.75
C SER A 940 -73.33 28.89 -66.55
N ASP A 941 -74.31 29.49 -67.21
CA ASP A 941 -74.80 30.85 -66.93
C ASP A 941 -75.42 30.90 -65.52
N ASP A 942 -74.98 31.83 -64.67
CA ASP A 942 -75.35 31.86 -63.24
C ASP A 942 -76.83 32.21 -62.97
N ARG A 943 -77.51 32.80 -63.94
CA ARG A 943 -78.95 33.13 -63.92
C ARG A 943 -79.78 32.09 -64.67
N THR A 944 -79.21 31.49 -65.69
CA THR A 944 -79.89 30.55 -66.59
C THR A 944 -79.07 29.26 -66.72
N PRO A 945 -79.04 28.35 -65.72
CA PRO A 945 -78.16 27.18 -65.74
C PRO A 945 -78.24 26.26 -66.97
N LEU A 946 -79.36 26.30 -67.70
CA LEU A 946 -79.59 25.60 -68.98
C LEU A 946 -78.85 26.25 -70.17
N ALA A 947 -78.49 27.52 -70.09
CA ALA A 947 -77.72 28.25 -71.10
C ALA A 947 -76.21 27.96 -70.94
N ALA A 948 -75.87 26.68 -71.04
CA ALA A 948 -74.55 26.12 -70.81
C ALA A 948 -73.77 25.86 -72.10
N TRP A 949 -72.45 25.72 -71.99
CA TRP A 949 -71.61 25.11 -73.03
C TRP A 949 -70.81 23.93 -72.49
N HIS A 950 -70.46 23.00 -73.38
CA HIS A 950 -69.75 21.77 -73.08
C HIS A 950 -68.59 21.60 -74.06
N GLY A 951 -67.36 21.60 -73.56
CA GLY A 951 -66.15 21.28 -74.33
C GLY A 951 -66.04 19.78 -74.61
N GLN A 952 -65.06 19.40 -75.43
CA GLN A 952 -64.80 17.99 -75.73
C GLN A 952 -64.23 17.25 -74.50
N PRO A 953 -64.73 16.04 -74.17
CA PRO A 953 -64.10 15.15 -73.22
C PRO A 953 -62.66 14.79 -73.60
N GLY A 954 -61.84 14.48 -72.60
CA GLY A 954 -60.43 14.14 -72.78
C GLY A 954 -59.82 13.57 -71.49
N ALA A 955 -58.50 13.62 -71.36
CA ALA A 955 -57.83 13.25 -70.12
C ALA A 955 -58.28 14.12 -68.95
N THR A 956 -58.28 13.55 -67.73
CA THR A 956 -58.67 14.24 -66.50
C THR A 956 -57.79 15.47 -66.22
N PHE A 957 -58.36 16.45 -65.55
CA PHE A 957 -57.68 17.71 -65.22
C PHE A 957 -56.88 17.59 -63.92
N VAL A 958 -55.70 18.23 -63.88
CA VAL A 958 -54.82 18.26 -62.69
C VAL A 958 -55.25 19.34 -61.70
N HIS A 959 -55.84 20.41 -62.22
CA HIS A 959 -56.32 21.56 -61.46
C HIS A 959 -57.65 22.03 -62.06
N GLY A 960 -58.44 22.80 -61.30
CA GLY A 960 -59.59 23.51 -61.86
C GLY A 960 -59.16 24.47 -62.98
N PRO A 961 -60.08 24.91 -63.85
CA PRO A 961 -59.78 25.87 -64.89
C PRO A 961 -59.13 27.14 -64.30
N ILE A 962 -58.34 27.84 -65.12
CA ILE A 962 -57.67 29.09 -64.74
C ILE A 962 -58.03 30.14 -65.78
N LEU A 963 -58.83 31.14 -65.36
CA LEU A 963 -58.98 32.36 -66.13
C LEU A 963 -57.69 33.19 -65.99
N HIS A 964 -57.06 33.50 -67.12
CA HIS A 964 -55.95 34.44 -67.25
C HIS A 964 -56.17 35.24 -68.53
N ASP A 965 -56.13 36.56 -68.42
CA ASP A 965 -56.74 37.50 -69.35
C ASP A 965 -58.17 37.02 -69.73
N ASP A 966 -58.53 37.06 -71.02
CA ASP A 966 -59.81 36.56 -71.56
C ASP A 966 -59.72 35.08 -72.01
N ARG A 967 -58.91 34.24 -71.34
CA ARG A 967 -58.73 32.83 -71.72
C ARG A 967 -58.90 31.87 -70.55
N VAL A 968 -59.55 30.74 -70.83
CA VAL A 968 -59.66 29.61 -69.90
C VAL A 968 -58.54 28.62 -70.22
N LEU A 969 -57.55 28.53 -69.33
CA LEU A 969 -56.47 27.57 -69.41
C LEU A 969 -56.83 26.36 -68.56
N ALA A 970 -56.77 25.16 -69.14
CA ALA A 970 -57.11 23.90 -68.48
C ALA A 970 -56.00 22.86 -68.69
N VAL A 971 -55.39 22.42 -67.60
CA VAL A 971 -54.21 21.53 -67.61
C VAL A 971 -54.63 20.09 -67.30
N ARG A 972 -54.28 19.16 -68.20
CA ARG A 972 -54.64 17.75 -68.13
C ARG A 972 -53.48 16.86 -67.72
N VAL A 973 -53.80 15.71 -67.14
CA VAL A 973 -52.83 14.70 -66.67
C VAL A 973 -51.95 14.19 -67.82
N ASP A 974 -52.49 14.09 -69.04
CA ASP A 974 -51.82 13.52 -70.23
C ASP A 974 -50.72 14.40 -70.88
N GLY A 975 -50.34 15.50 -70.22
CA GLY A 975 -49.35 16.43 -70.76
C GLY A 975 -49.92 17.43 -71.77
N SER A 976 -51.22 17.73 -71.72
CA SER A 976 -51.82 18.79 -72.54
C SER A 976 -52.32 20.00 -71.73
N ILE A 977 -52.11 21.19 -72.28
CA ILE A 977 -52.73 22.44 -71.83
C ILE A 977 -53.71 22.88 -72.92
N ASP A 978 -55.00 22.84 -72.59
CA ASP A 978 -56.08 23.35 -73.45
C ASP A 978 -56.33 24.82 -73.15
N ILE A 979 -56.51 25.63 -74.20
CA ILE A 979 -56.81 27.06 -74.08
C ILE A 979 -58.12 27.33 -74.80
N HIS A 980 -59.15 27.76 -74.07
CA HIS A 980 -60.49 27.98 -74.57
C HIS A 980 -60.93 29.45 -74.46
N LEU A 981 -61.83 29.86 -75.35
CA LEU A 981 -62.65 31.06 -75.14
C LEU A 981 -63.68 30.80 -74.03
N PRO A 982 -63.87 31.73 -73.09
CA PRO A 982 -64.80 31.57 -71.96
C PRO A 982 -66.29 31.66 -72.34
N ASP A 983 -66.65 32.35 -73.42
CA ASP A 983 -68.05 32.60 -73.81
C ASP A 983 -68.75 31.42 -74.51
N ASP A 984 -68.03 30.65 -75.32
CA ASP A 984 -68.57 29.54 -76.12
C ASP A 984 -67.86 28.19 -75.88
N GLY A 985 -66.80 28.16 -75.06
CA GLY A 985 -66.01 26.97 -74.79
C GLY A 985 -65.15 26.50 -75.96
N LYS A 986 -64.98 27.30 -77.00
CA LYS A 986 -64.20 26.94 -78.19
C LYS A 986 -62.72 26.83 -77.87
N LEU A 987 -62.13 25.68 -78.19
CA LEU A 987 -60.68 25.47 -78.14
C LEU A 987 -59.98 26.40 -79.14
N VAL A 988 -59.11 27.29 -78.64
CA VAL A 988 -58.27 28.20 -79.42
C VAL A 988 -56.99 27.49 -79.83
N THR A 989 -56.31 26.87 -78.87
CA THR A 989 -55.08 26.10 -79.09
C THR A 989 -54.90 25.02 -78.01
N ARG A 990 -54.07 24.02 -78.30
CA ARG A 990 -53.68 22.92 -77.41
C ARG A 990 -52.18 22.76 -77.46
N HIS A 991 -51.51 23.00 -76.33
CA HIS A 991 -50.07 22.80 -76.19
C HIS A 991 -49.78 21.40 -75.63
N ARG A 992 -48.75 20.74 -76.16
CA ARG A 992 -48.23 19.45 -75.66
C ARG A 992 -46.95 19.69 -74.87
N LEU A 993 -46.89 19.15 -73.66
CA LEU A 993 -45.73 19.16 -72.77
C LEU A 993 -44.88 17.89 -72.96
N ASP A 994 -43.80 17.77 -72.17
CA ASP A 994 -42.84 16.67 -72.26
C ASP A 994 -43.23 15.39 -71.49
N GLY A 995 -44.39 15.36 -70.83
CA GLY A 995 -44.88 14.18 -70.13
C GLY A 995 -46.12 14.44 -69.28
N GLU A 996 -46.45 13.46 -68.43
CA GLU A 996 -47.52 13.51 -67.43
C GLU A 996 -47.37 14.75 -66.52
N VAL A 997 -48.45 15.51 -66.33
CA VAL A 997 -48.47 16.65 -65.40
C VAL A 997 -48.84 16.18 -64.00
N LEU A 998 -47.94 16.39 -63.05
CA LEU A 998 -48.10 15.97 -61.65
C LEU A 998 -48.72 17.04 -60.75
N SER A 999 -48.65 18.31 -61.15
CA SER A 999 -49.25 19.43 -60.41
C SER A 999 -49.42 20.67 -61.30
N ALA A 1000 -50.41 21.50 -60.99
CA ALA A 1000 -50.66 22.78 -61.65
C ALA A 1000 -51.30 23.79 -60.67
N TRP A 1001 -51.06 25.09 -60.87
CA TRP A 1001 -51.63 26.17 -60.06
C TRP A 1001 -51.71 27.50 -60.81
N LYS A 1002 -52.62 28.39 -60.37
CA LYS A 1002 -52.67 29.78 -60.84
C LYS A 1002 -51.51 30.59 -60.24
N ALA A 1003 -50.76 31.27 -61.11
CA ALA A 1003 -49.78 32.29 -60.77
C ALA A 1003 -50.32 33.69 -61.16
N ALA A 1004 -49.49 34.72 -61.02
CA ALA A 1004 -49.85 36.07 -61.46
C ALA A 1004 -49.75 36.20 -62.99
N ASP A 1005 -48.79 35.49 -63.59
CA ASP A 1005 -48.40 35.53 -64.99
C ASP A 1005 -49.02 34.41 -65.84
N GLY A 1006 -49.94 33.62 -65.30
CA GLY A 1006 -50.65 32.56 -66.03
C GLY A 1006 -50.88 31.29 -65.22
N VAL A 1007 -50.81 30.14 -65.89
CA VAL A 1007 -50.77 28.82 -65.24
C VAL A 1007 -49.34 28.31 -65.18
N HIS A 1008 -48.94 27.86 -64.00
CA HIS A 1008 -47.71 27.10 -63.81
C HIS A 1008 -48.09 25.64 -63.63
N CYS A 1009 -47.35 24.72 -64.26
CA CYS A 1009 -47.52 23.29 -64.09
C CYS A 1009 -46.19 22.54 -64.16
N VAL A 1010 -46.15 21.32 -63.66
CA VAL A 1010 -44.90 20.57 -63.49
C VAL A 1010 -45.08 19.12 -63.95
N THR A 1011 -44.24 18.70 -64.88
CA THR A 1011 -44.09 17.30 -65.31
C THR A 1011 -42.95 16.65 -64.53
N ARG A 1012 -42.66 15.36 -64.77
CA ARG A 1012 -41.57 14.63 -64.09
C ARG A 1012 -40.21 15.32 -64.13
N ILE A 1013 -39.90 16.07 -65.20
CA ILE A 1013 -38.56 16.64 -65.46
C ILE A 1013 -38.57 18.13 -65.82
N SER A 1014 -39.73 18.80 -65.88
CA SER A 1014 -39.81 20.21 -66.25
C SER A 1014 -40.92 20.98 -65.53
N HIS A 1015 -40.59 22.20 -65.13
CA HIS A 1015 -41.55 23.24 -64.77
C HIS A 1015 -41.92 24.00 -66.05
N TRP A 1016 -43.21 24.28 -66.21
CA TRP A 1016 -43.79 24.91 -67.38
C TRP A 1016 -44.64 26.11 -66.95
N VAL A 1017 -44.52 27.21 -67.70
CA VAL A 1017 -45.26 28.45 -67.51
C VAL A 1017 -46.00 28.79 -68.80
N CYS A 1018 -47.34 28.90 -68.75
CA CYS A 1018 -48.18 29.20 -69.90
C CYS A 1018 -48.95 30.51 -69.68
N GLN A 1019 -48.67 31.49 -70.55
CA GLN A 1019 -49.09 32.89 -70.45
C GLN A 1019 -50.05 33.21 -71.61
N GLY A 1020 -51.32 32.85 -71.43
CA GLY A 1020 -52.33 32.93 -72.49
C GLY A 1020 -52.00 32.00 -73.67
N GLU A 1021 -52.35 32.41 -74.89
CA GLU A 1021 -52.22 31.60 -76.11
C GLU A 1021 -50.77 31.21 -76.48
N ASN A 1022 -49.77 31.91 -75.92
CA ASN A 1022 -48.35 31.72 -76.22
C ASN A 1022 -47.85 30.28 -75.91
N PRO A 1023 -46.87 29.76 -76.67
CA PRO A 1023 -46.21 28.49 -76.35
C PRO A 1023 -45.66 28.48 -74.90
N PRO A 1024 -45.93 27.43 -74.10
CA PRO A 1024 -45.46 27.34 -72.73
C PRO A 1024 -43.93 27.40 -72.64
N THR A 1025 -43.42 28.26 -71.76
CA THR A 1025 -41.98 28.35 -71.45
C THR A 1025 -41.58 27.20 -70.54
N ARG A 1026 -40.48 26.51 -70.89
CA ARG A 1026 -39.95 25.34 -70.18
C ARG A 1026 -38.72 25.71 -69.35
N ALA A 1027 -38.71 25.32 -68.08
CA ALA A 1027 -37.53 25.30 -67.22
C ALA A 1027 -37.24 23.85 -66.77
N PRO A 1028 -35.98 23.38 -66.83
CA PRO A 1028 -35.63 22.06 -66.31
C PRO A 1028 -35.74 22.02 -64.78
N LEU A 1029 -36.08 20.85 -64.23
CA LEU A 1029 -36.07 20.61 -62.78
C LEU A 1029 -34.67 20.16 -62.30
N PRO A 1030 -34.33 20.35 -61.02
CA PRO A 1030 -33.05 19.91 -60.47
C PRO A 1030 -32.87 18.38 -60.50
N GLN A 1031 -33.95 17.61 -60.34
CA GLN A 1031 -33.99 16.15 -60.52
C GLN A 1031 -35.42 15.68 -60.86
N GLU A 1032 -35.63 14.38 -61.16
CA GLU A 1032 -36.99 13.85 -61.42
C GLU A 1032 -37.88 14.03 -60.18
N ILE A 1033 -39.14 14.43 -60.38
CA ILE A 1033 -40.12 14.61 -59.30
C ILE A 1033 -41.17 13.48 -59.26
N ARG A 1034 -41.58 13.15 -58.04
CA ARG A 1034 -42.62 12.16 -57.71
C ARG A 1034 -43.96 12.82 -57.36
N SER A 1035 -43.94 14.07 -56.90
CA SER A 1035 -45.12 14.90 -56.61
C SER A 1035 -44.72 16.38 -56.58
N ALA A 1036 -45.68 17.28 -56.74
CA ALA A 1036 -45.45 18.72 -56.64
C ALA A 1036 -46.69 19.47 -56.13
N GLY A 1037 -46.48 20.69 -55.66
CA GLY A 1037 -47.51 21.64 -55.23
C GLY A 1037 -47.10 23.06 -55.56
N LYS A 1038 -47.84 24.07 -55.08
CA LYS A 1038 -47.57 25.48 -55.43
C LYS A 1038 -46.19 25.90 -54.93
N GLY A 1039 -45.23 25.95 -55.85
CA GLY A 1039 -43.82 26.25 -55.58
C GLY A 1039 -43.04 25.15 -54.86
N VAL A 1040 -43.56 23.92 -54.73
CA VAL A 1040 -42.86 22.80 -54.04
C VAL A 1040 -42.71 21.61 -54.97
N LEU A 1041 -41.51 21.00 -54.98
CA LEU A 1041 -41.24 19.70 -55.60
C LEU A 1041 -40.94 18.67 -54.53
N ILE A 1042 -41.30 17.42 -54.81
CA ILE A 1042 -41.04 16.26 -53.97
C ILE A 1042 -40.47 15.15 -54.85
N THR A 1043 -39.26 14.70 -54.54
CA THR A 1043 -38.46 13.82 -55.40
C THR A 1043 -38.50 12.36 -54.89
N PRO A 1044 -38.11 11.35 -55.69
CA PRO A 1044 -38.23 9.93 -55.33
C PRO A 1044 -37.52 9.50 -54.04
N ASP A 1045 -36.41 10.17 -53.72
CA ASP A 1045 -35.55 10.06 -52.54
C ASP A 1045 -36.08 10.77 -51.26
N ASN A 1046 -37.24 11.44 -51.39
CA ASN A 1046 -37.86 12.31 -50.39
C ASN A 1046 -37.10 13.62 -50.07
N HIS A 1047 -36.37 14.20 -51.01
CA HIS A 1047 -36.00 15.62 -50.88
C HIS A 1047 -37.19 16.53 -51.21
N ALA A 1048 -37.27 17.67 -50.51
CA ALA A 1048 -38.24 18.73 -50.75
C ALA A 1048 -37.53 19.97 -51.28
N TRP A 1049 -37.95 20.46 -52.44
CA TRP A 1049 -37.40 21.66 -53.06
C TRP A 1049 -38.46 22.76 -53.12
N ILE A 1050 -38.08 24.02 -52.88
CA ILE A 1050 -38.96 25.19 -53.03
C ILE A 1050 -38.50 26.10 -54.17
N LEU A 1051 -39.45 26.84 -54.76
CA LEU A 1051 -39.17 27.91 -55.71
C LEU A 1051 -38.98 29.24 -54.96
N SER A 1052 -37.74 29.73 -54.87
CA SER A 1052 -37.42 31.08 -54.37
C SER A 1052 -36.64 31.84 -55.44
N ASP A 1053 -37.02 33.08 -55.70
CA ASP A 1053 -36.28 33.99 -56.61
C ASP A 1053 -36.06 33.40 -58.02
N ALA A 1054 -37.09 32.70 -58.52
CA ALA A 1054 -37.09 31.89 -59.76
C ALA A 1054 -36.07 30.72 -59.81
N SER A 1055 -35.47 30.36 -58.67
CA SER A 1055 -34.56 29.22 -58.50
C SER A 1055 -35.18 28.11 -57.65
N TRP A 1056 -34.87 26.85 -57.97
CA TRP A 1056 -35.23 25.71 -57.11
C TRP A 1056 -34.15 25.48 -56.05
N GLN A 1057 -34.56 25.49 -54.78
CA GLN A 1057 -33.66 25.33 -53.62
C GLN A 1057 -34.10 24.12 -52.78
N ASP A 1058 -33.18 23.21 -52.48
CA ASP A 1058 -33.42 22.08 -51.57
C ASP A 1058 -33.55 22.60 -50.13
N VAL A 1059 -34.68 22.31 -49.47
CA VAL A 1059 -34.93 22.66 -48.06
C VAL A 1059 -34.76 21.47 -47.11
N GLY A 1060 -34.44 20.29 -47.65
CA GLY A 1060 -34.06 19.11 -46.89
C GLY A 1060 -34.86 17.85 -47.22
N ARG A 1061 -34.37 16.73 -46.70
CA ARG A 1061 -34.98 15.41 -46.80
C ARG A 1061 -36.01 15.18 -45.68
N PHE A 1062 -37.02 14.37 -45.97
CA PHE A 1062 -38.05 13.97 -45.01
C PHE A 1062 -38.44 12.49 -45.18
N ASP A 1063 -39.28 11.94 -44.29
CA ASP A 1063 -39.76 10.56 -44.37
C ASP A 1063 -41.26 10.47 -44.69
N GLY A 1064 -41.62 9.41 -45.42
CA GLY A 1064 -42.99 9.15 -45.87
C GLY A 1064 -43.33 9.74 -47.25
N ARG A 1065 -44.62 9.73 -47.58
CA ARG A 1065 -45.17 10.24 -48.85
C ARG A 1065 -46.26 11.28 -48.55
N PRO A 1066 -46.27 12.44 -49.20
CA PRO A 1066 -47.35 13.41 -49.04
C PRO A 1066 -48.72 12.83 -49.39
N THR A 1067 -49.68 12.98 -48.48
CA THR A 1067 -51.09 12.54 -48.63
C THR A 1067 -51.98 13.64 -49.20
N ALA A 1068 -51.53 14.90 -49.20
CA ALA A 1068 -52.19 16.02 -49.86
C ALA A 1068 -51.17 16.95 -50.53
N VAL A 1069 -51.66 17.88 -51.37
CA VAL A 1069 -50.82 18.79 -52.17
C VAL A 1069 -49.95 19.68 -51.26
N PRO A 1070 -48.62 19.71 -51.42
CA PRO A 1070 -47.73 20.52 -50.59
C PRO A 1070 -47.75 22.02 -50.98
N LEU A 1071 -47.17 22.87 -50.13
CA LEU A 1071 -47.22 24.34 -50.27
C LEU A 1071 -45.93 25.01 -49.76
N VAL A 1072 -45.43 26.05 -50.44
CA VAL A 1072 -44.39 26.92 -49.88
C VAL A 1072 -45.01 27.89 -48.88
N TRP A 1073 -44.42 27.99 -47.70
CA TRP A 1073 -44.73 29.01 -46.69
C TRP A 1073 -43.44 29.51 -46.05
N SER A 1074 -43.20 30.83 -46.06
CA SER A 1074 -42.09 31.48 -45.36
C SER A 1074 -40.71 30.79 -45.56
N GLY A 1075 -40.36 30.43 -46.79
CA GLY A 1075 -39.09 29.75 -47.10
C GLY A 1075 -39.02 28.26 -46.70
N HIS A 1076 -40.16 27.63 -46.40
CA HIS A 1076 -40.28 26.22 -46.03
C HIS A 1076 -41.25 25.48 -46.95
N ALA A 1077 -41.06 24.16 -47.09
CA ALA A 1077 -42.01 23.26 -47.74
C ALA A 1077 -42.94 22.64 -46.69
N VAL A 1078 -44.26 22.84 -46.83
CA VAL A 1078 -45.29 22.29 -45.93
C VAL A 1078 -45.87 21.01 -46.53
N LEU A 1079 -45.67 19.89 -45.84
CA LEU A 1079 -45.92 18.53 -46.34
C LEU A 1079 -46.92 17.78 -45.43
N PRO A 1080 -48.18 17.59 -45.86
CA PRO A 1080 -49.14 16.71 -45.19
C PRO A 1080 -48.75 15.24 -45.41
N ILE A 1081 -48.44 14.48 -44.36
CA ILE A 1081 -48.02 13.07 -44.42
C ILE A 1081 -48.88 12.26 -43.44
N GLY A 1082 -50.08 11.89 -43.90
CA GLY A 1082 -51.08 11.21 -43.09
C GLY A 1082 -51.45 12.06 -41.86
N LYS A 1083 -51.26 11.49 -40.66
CA LYS A 1083 -51.53 12.14 -39.37
C LYS A 1083 -50.45 13.10 -38.88
N GLN A 1084 -49.43 13.40 -39.69
CA GLN A 1084 -48.43 14.41 -39.41
C GLN A 1084 -48.39 15.45 -40.52
N LEU A 1085 -47.99 16.66 -40.19
CA LEU A 1085 -47.64 17.70 -41.16
C LEU A 1085 -46.25 18.19 -40.83
N LEU A 1086 -45.34 18.05 -41.80
CA LEU A 1086 -43.95 18.48 -41.68
C LEU A 1086 -43.80 19.87 -42.32
N VAL A 1087 -43.16 20.79 -41.61
CA VAL A 1087 -42.66 22.05 -42.18
C VAL A 1087 -41.16 21.87 -42.36
N VAL A 1088 -40.71 21.63 -43.59
CA VAL A 1088 -39.31 21.29 -43.92
C VAL A 1088 -38.57 22.55 -44.36
N GLY A 1089 -37.43 22.82 -43.71
CA GLY A 1089 -36.60 24.00 -43.94
C GLY A 1089 -35.87 24.50 -42.68
N PRO A 1090 -35.22 25.68 -42.73
CA PRO A 1090 -34.41 26.20 -41.64
C PRO A 1090 -35.21 26.57 -40.38
N LYS A 1091 -35.14 25.71 -39.35
CA LYS A 1091 -35.98 25.69 -38.12
C LYS A 1091 -37.39 25.11 -38.33
N GLY A 1092 -37.52 24.21 -39.31
CA GLY A 1092 -38.72 23.41 -39.53
C GLY A 1092 -39.21 22.64 -38.30
N PHE A 1093 -40.49 22.27 -38.31
CA PHE A 1093 -41.19 21.64 -37.18
C PHE A 1093 -42.23 20.62 -37.65
N VAL A 1094 -42.72 19.81 -36.71
CA VAL A 1094 -43.76 18.79 -36.95
C VAL A 1094 -45.04 19.20 -36.24
N VAL A 1095 -46.19 19.01 -36.91
CA VAL A 1095 -47.52 19.16 -36.32
C VAL A 1095 -48.23 17.80 -36.32
N PRO A 1096 -48.52 17.19 -35.16
CA PRO A 1096 -49.29 15.95 -35.08
C PRO A 1096 -50.81 16.21 -35.15
N GLY A 1097 -51.54 15.30 -35.78
CA GLY A 1097 -53.00 15.35 -35.95
C GLY A 1097 -53.71 14.09 -35.45
N GLY A 1098 -54.97 14.22 -35.03
CA GLY A 1098 -55.81 13.07 -34.64
C GLY A 1098 -56.27 12.24 -35.84
N SER A 1099 -56.54 12.92 -36.97
CA SER A 1099 -56.82 12.35 -38.29
C SER A 1099 -55.83 12.90 -39.33
N GLU A 1100 -56.02 12.57 -40.61
CA GLU A 1100 -55.10 13.02 -41.66
C GLU A 1100 -55.21 14.51 -41.94
N PHE A 1101 -54.09 15.13 -42.32
CA PHE A 1101 -54.06 16.52 -42.77
C PHE A 1101 -54.54 16.67 -44.23
N LEU A 1102 -55.41 17.64 -44.43
CA LEU A 1102 -55.80 18.14 -45.75
C LEU A 1102 -54.69 19.05 -46.32
N ALA A 1103 -54.83 19.49 -47.57
CA ALA A 1103 -53.87 20.43 -48.16
C ALA A 1103 -53.87 21.76 -47.35
N PRO A 1104 -52.68 22.29 -46.98
CA PRO A 1104 -52.56 23.52 -46.21
C PRO A 1104 -52.95 24.75 -47.04
N ALA A 1105 -53.23 25.85 -46.35
CA ALA A 1105 -53.48 27.16 -46.95
C ALA A 1105 -52.70 28.24 -46.20
N ILE A 1106 -52.49 29.40 -46.84
CA ILE A 1106 -51.92 30.60 -46.21
C ILE A 1106 -53.02 31.65 -46.10
N VAL A 1107 -53.20 32.21 -44.91
CA VAL A 1107 -54.23 33.21 -44.59
C VAL A 1107 -53.51 34.45 -44.06
N GLY A 1108 -53.54 35.55 -44.82
CA GLY A 1108 -52.59 36.64 -44.64
C GLY A 1108 -51.15 36.15 -44.79
N GLN A 1109 -50.41 36.09 -43.69
CA GLN A 1109 -49.06 35.49 -43.62
C GLN A 1109 -49.01 34.17 -42.81
N GLN A 1110 -50.11 33.80 -42.14
CA GLN A 1110 -50.14 32.63 -41.26
C GLN A 1110 -50.41 31.34 -42.06
N LEU A 1111 -49.73 30.26 -41.68
CA LEU A 1111 -50.02 28.91 -42.18
C LEU A 1111 -51.26 28.37 -41.46
N ALA A 1112 -52.30 28.06 -42.23
CA ALA A 1112 -53.52 27.42 -41.77
C ALA A 1112 -53.52 25.94 -42.18
N VAL A 1113 -53.63 25.05 -41.20
CA VAL A 1113 -53.72 23.60 -41.39
C VAL A 1113 -55.05 23.07 -40.88
N CYS A 1114 -55.63 22.11 -41.59
CA CYS A 1114 -56.89 21.45 -41.22
C CYS A 1114 -56.74 19.94 -41.32
N THR A 1115 -57.23 19.21 -40.33
CA THR A 1115 -57.37 17.75 -40.38
C THR A 1115 -58.78 17.35 -40.82
N GLN A 1116 -58.96 16.11 -41.28
CA GLN A 1116 -60.26 15.56 -41.71
C GLN A 1116 -61.33 15.56 -40.61
N ASP A 1117 -60.95 15.41 -39.33
CA ASP A 1117 -61.84 15.52 -38.17
C ASP A 1117 -62.19 16.98 -37.78
N GLY A 1118 -61.72 17.96 -38.56
CA GLY A 1118 -62.10 19.36 -38.41
C GLY A 1118 -61.33 20.12 -37.33
N MET A 1119 -60.13 19.67 -36.95
CA MET A 1119 -59.22 20.47 -36.15
C MET A 1119 -58.46 21.43 -37.06
N VAL A 1120 -58.65 22.74 -36.86
CA VAL A 1120 -57.90 23.79 -37.55
C VAL A 1120 -56.87 24.39 -36.60
N ARG A 1121 -55.65 24.59 -37.09
CA ARG A 1121 -54.58 25.31 -36.38
C ARG A 1121 -53.98 26.39 -37.29
N PHE A 1122 -53.62 27.53 -36.70
CA PHE A 1122 -52.90 28.62 -37.34
C PHE A 1122 -51.51 28.77 -36.75
N TYR A 1123 -50.52 29.11 -37.59
CA TYR A 1123 -49.12 29.28 -37.22
C TYR A 1123 -48.54 30.56 -37.81
N GLU A 1124 -47.74 31.27 -37.01
CA GLU A 1124 -46.93 32.40 -37.48
C GLU A 1124 -45.56 31.94 -38.02
N PRO A 1125 -44.99 32.71 -38.98
CA PRO A 1125 -43.71 32.42 -39.64
C PRO A 1125 -42.53 32.02 -38.73
#